data_AF-A0A0F0GLX9-F1
#
_entry.id   AF-A0A0F0GLX9-F1
#
_cell.length_a   1.000
_cell.length_b   1.000
_cell.length_c   1.000
_cell.angle_alpha   90.00
_cell.angle_beta   90.00
_cell.angle_gamma   90.00
#
_symmetry.space_group_name_H-M   'P 1'
#
loop_
_entity.id
_entity.type
_entity.pdbx_description
1 polymer ?
#
loop_
_entity_poly.entity_id
_entity_poly.type
_entity_poly.pdbx_seq_one_letter_code
_entity_poly.pdbx_strand_id
1 'polypeptide(L)'
;MDSIAGKYVLVDEPPRTGGFASVHKAFDITAQKLVAVKLMSRTEDPVREQAVVREMESLRKLSHPNIIRLRDAGFDESRDVHYLVLDWVEESLAEVLEAKASYEWDDLAGLLAEPLVQALSYAHLNGVEHRDIKPSNILMSDGGMPLLADFGIAKVRQGVVSEHTLMRFGSGPYSPPEDDGEVKYVRDVYSMGVLLIQAMHQARLRSRADVEPALQAVNIPPDVRKLLGRCVHLDYSERPANGAVLADELKNVLLGRSVLPVASRSTVWLSLTNAARRQLLEHPEAAGGSAEAALLNDLNEDVFVAYRFDTGKRAADRTVVFIAGKRWKFTLKLDSPLALVVTGARAPEYEELERFRRAALNVAEFAAWVCSEPRNRVQAESGRHDLLSALDAFEEEKQAVRTGDLSTGYDGLDMLQEWSRVLQAREDLARGSNRTLNYSNRVVRGREVDLELRDPVEEDLVGTDWEIVARDSRRVVAYGQIINQDSDSVTLRSKTPIGALERSGGLRPFLGPSRKALQRQRDALSALRNGTAARPELRARIQNPAEVEAPIPRKVDDWVGTLDDGKKKAVEAALGVQDVLLVEGPPGTGKTDLIAEIVFQSLKERPNSRILIVSQTHVAVDNALTRLEQAGIEGIVRLGHPDDPRVDKTVSHLLLNRRMTKWAEGIRRNAQRYLEKVANERGLDLRHLHAALSLRQLAKVVKERNDVEREIERRVRSNDTSALATSLEIVEDDSDLQERVDDLALRYDQLHAEAAEHLAGDLTLHADMAVEDALSAAGALLGTSVSAQRLLDLVGLQAEWLQRTATDNRLAEAFLGTARVVAGTCIGFVGQAAVRNLEIDLCILDEASKATATEAMVPLSRSRRAILVGDNNQLPPQEEELLRSTEILTDHGIDEDLVKETLFKWFSHRLPEHSKFLLRDQYRMIRPIGDMVSTCFYRGELSSPRTDGLPGLELLGKPVLWLDTSRLGEERREDRGPGGISYANRAEARIIFTRLETLEIAIEKGIVSTPGDSGKLEVLLIAPYRRQVEEMRRRLSLRRFTRLQVDVLSVDAVQGRQCDVAIFSVTRSNHKLSLGFLGAENWRRINVAVSRARFGLTIVGDAEFCQSANGALRDVVRYIGEHPDDCDVQAVENA
;
A
#
# COMPACT_ATOMS: atom_id res chain seq x y z
N MET A 1 -47.68 -4.49 -34.27
CA MET A 1 -47.14 -4.04 -32.97
C MET A 1 -45.73 -3.56 -33.24
N ASP A 2 -45.40 -2.35 -32.80
CA ASP A 2 -44.09 -1.76 -33.06
C ASP A 2 -43.08 -2.37 -32.08
N SER A 3 -42.04 -3.06 -32.56
CA SER A 3 -41.08 -3.78 -31.71
C SER A 3 -39.63 -3.39 -31.97
N ILE A 4 -38.85 -3.18 -30.90
CA ILE A 4 -37.40 -2.91 -30.93
C ILE A 4 -36.63 -4.20 -30.65
N ALA A 5 -35.59 -4.46 -31.46
CA ALA A 5 -34.74 -5.66 -31.40
C ALA A 5 -35.52 -6.99 -31.42
N GLY A 6 -36.74 -7.00 -31.96
CA GLY A 6 -37.64 -8.17 -31.98
C GLY A 6 -38.10 -8.65 -30.59
N LYS A 7 -37.81 -7.92 -29.52
CA LYS A 7 -38.03 -8.33 -28.12
C LYS A 7 -38.90 -7.36 -27.32
N TYR A 8 -38.77 -6.06 -27.56
CA TYR A 8 -39.45 -5.04 -26.77
C TYR A 8 -40.62 -4.47 -27.56
N VAL A 9 -41.85 -4.81 -27.17
CA VAL A 9 -43.07 -4.34 -27.84
C VAL A 9 -43.47 -2.99 -27.26
N LEU A 10 -43.43 -1.93 -28.05
CA LEU A 10 -43.81 -0.60 -27.62
C LEU A 10 -45.32 -0.56 -27.31
N VAL A 11 -45.66 0.03 -26.17
CA VAL A 11 -47.05 0.31 -25.78
C VAL A 11 -47.53 1.52 -26.57
N ASP A 12 -48.80 1.52 -26.98
CA ASP A 12 -49.43 2.60 -27.76
C ASP A 12 -49.75 3.82 -26.87
N GLU A 13 -48.68 4.42 -26.33
CA GLU A 13 -48.69 5.64 -25.52
C GLU A 13 -47.68 6.63 -26.12
N PRO A 14 -47.95 7.95 -26.07
CA PRO A 14 -47.04 8.95 -26.60
C PRO A 14 -45.69 8.91 -25.84
N PRO A 15 -44.54 8.88 -26.55
CA PRO A 15 -43.24 8.84 -25.91
C PRO A 15 -42.92 10.11 -25.13
N ARG A 16 -42.16 9.95 -24.03
CA ARG A 16 -41.54 11.08 -23.35
C ARG A 16 -40.35 11.54 -24.21
N THR A 17 -40.51 12.68 -24.89
CA THR A 17 -39.48 13.25 -25.78
C THR A 17 -38.59 14.24 -25.04
N GLY A 18 -37.28 13.95 -24.98
CA GLY A 18 -36.23 14.90 -24.61
C GLY A 18 -35.39 15.27 -25.83
N GLY A 19 -34.67 16.40 -25.81
CA GLY A 19 -34.12 17.06 -27.00
C GLY A 19 -33.36 16.20 -28.05
N PHE A 20 -32.77 15.06 -27.66
CA PHE A 20 -32.04 14.17 -28.58
C PHE A 20 -32.34 12.66 -28.42
N ALA A 21 -33.37 12.29 -27.64
CA ALA A 21 -33.75 10.90 -27.39
C ALA A 21 -35.26 10.78 -27.09
N SER A 22 -35.87 9.66 -27.47
CA SER A 22 -37.28 9.36 -27.16
C SER A 22 -37.37 8.17 -26.23
N VAL A 23 -38.11 8.30 -25.13
CA VAL A 23 -38.33 7.22 -24.16
C VAL A 23 -39.75 6.68 -24.36
N HIS A 24 -39.84 5.40 -24.71
CA HIS A 24 -41.10 4.69 -24.91
C HIS A 24 -41.33 3.69 -23.78
N LYS A 25 -42.59 3.56 -23.35
CA LYS A 25 -43.02 2.44 -22.51
C LYS A 25 -43.12 1.20 -23.39
N ALA A 26 -42.51 0.09 -22.98
CA ALA A 26 -42.52 -1.15 -23.74
C ALA A 26 -42.73 -2.36 -22.83
N PHE A 27 -43.24 -3.45 -23.40
CA PHE A 27 -43.36 -4.75 -22.74
C PHE A 27 -42.22 -5.66 -23.22
N ASP A 28 -41.37 -6.11 -22.29
CA ASP A 28 -40.36 -7.14 -22.56
C ASP A 28 -41.05 -8.51 -22.60
N ILE A 29 -41.15 -9.10 -23.80
CA ILE A 29 -41.84 -10.37 -24.01
C ILE A 29 -41.14 -11.56 -23.35
N THR A 30 -39.82 -11.46 -23.10
CA THR A 30 -39.03 -12.52 -22.45
C THR A 30 -39.16 -12.44 -20.93
N ALA A 31 -39.06 -11.23 -20.38
CA ALA A 31 -39.10 -11.01 -18.93
C ALA A 31 -40.53 -10.83 -18.37
N GLN A 32 -41.54 -10.70 -19.24
CA GLN A 32 -42.94 -10.42 -18.90
C GLN A 32 -43.12 -9.22 -17.97
N LYS A 33 -42.41 -8.11 -18.25
CA LYS A 33 -42.46 -6.88 -17.44
C LYS A 33 -42.45 -5.64 -18.33
N LEU A 34 -43.01 -4.55 -17.81
CA LEU A 34 -42.89 -3.22 -18.40
C LEU A 34 -41.45 -2.69 -18.22
N VAL A 35 -40.94 -2.06 -19.26
CA VAL A 35 -39.60 -1.46 -19.33
C VAL A 35 -39.66 -0.11 -20.05
N ALA A 36 -38.72 0.77 -19.76
CA ALA A 36 -38.51 2.00 -20.50
C ALA A 36 -37.47 1.77 -21.60
N VAL A 37 -37.84 2.00 -22.87
CA VAL A 37 -36.92 1.89 -24.01
C VAL A 37 -36.58 3.29 -24.50
N LYS A 38 -35.34 3.70 -24.24
CA LYS A 38 -34.79 4.97 -24.72
C LYS A 38 -34.11 4.76 -26.07
N LEU A 39 -34.61 5.43 -27.10
CA LEU A 39 -34.11 5.38 -28.47
C LEU A 39 -33.29 6.62 -28.80
N MET A 40 -32.11 6.40 -29.37
CA MET A 40 -31.16 7.44 -29.76
C MET A 40 -30.75 7.22 -31.21
N SER A 41 -30.86 8.26 -32.04
CA SER A 41 -30.45 8.19 -33.45
C SER A 41 -28.93 8.07 -33.56
N ARG A 42 -28.47 7.23 -34.50
CA ARG A 42 -27.05 7.05 -34.80
C ARG A 42 -26.36 8.35 -35.20
N THR A 43 -25.04 8.43 -34.97
CA THR A 43 -24.21 9.55 -35.42
C THR A 43 -23.29 9.12 -36.56
N GLU A 44 -23.08 9.98 -37.56
CA GLU A 44 -22.18 9.69 -38.69
C GLU A 44 -20.69 9.80 -38.32
N ASP A 45 -20.37 10.34 -37.15
CA ASP A 45 -19.01 10.51 -36.63
C ASP A 45 -18.52 9.25 -35.88
N PRO A 46 -17.52 8.50 -36.40
CA PRO A 46 -17.04 7.25 -35.80
C PRO A 46 -16.47 7.40 -34.39
N VAL A 47 -15.91 8.58 -34.05
CA VAL A 47 -15.31 8.83 -32.73
C VAL A 47 -16.41 9.02 -31.68
N ARG A 48 -17.45 9.77 -32.05
CA ARG A 48 -18.62 9.97 -31.20
C ARG A 48 -19.43 8.69 -31.04
N GLU A 49 -19.53 7.89 -32.09
CA GLU A 49 -20.17 6.57 -32.05
C GLU A 49 -19.46 5.63 -31.06
N GLN A 50 -18.12 5.55 -31.12
CA GLN A 50 -17.34 4.77 -30.15
C GLN A 50 -17.46 5.32 -28.72
N ALA A 51 -17.60 6.63 -28.54
CA ALA A 51 -17.82 7.23 -27.23
C ALA A 51 -19.17 6.79 -26.62
N VAL A 52 -20.24 6.81 -27.42
CA VAL A 52 -21.58 6.34 -27.00
C VAL A 52 -21.53 4.86 -26.60
N VAL A 53 -20.91 4.00 -27.41
CA VAL A 53 -20.78 2.56 -27.08
C VAL A 53 -20.01 2.34 -25.77
N ARG A 54 -18.88 3.04 -25.56
CA ARG A 54 -18.09 2.96 -24.31
C ARG A 54 -18.85 3.45 -23.09
N GLU A 55 -19.67 4.48 -23.26
CA GLU A 55 -20.49 5.03 -22.17
C GLU A 55 -21.63 4.06 -21.81
N MET A 56 -22.28 3.44 -22.81
CA MET A 56 -23.28 2.37 -22.60
C MET A 56 -22.67 1.15 -21.89
N GLU A 57 -21.45 0.75 -22.24
CA GLU A 57 -20.71 -0.32 -21.55
C GLU A 57 -20.33 0.06 -20.11
N SER A 58 -20.05 1.34 -19.85
CA SER A 58 -19.73 1.83 -18.50
C SER A 58 -20.97 1.81 -17.60
N LEU A 59 -22.13 2.16 -18.15
CA LEU A 59 -23.42 2.11 -17.45
C LEU A 59 -23.89 0.68 -17.16
N ARG A 60 -23.56 -0.29 -18.02
CA ARG A 60 -23.82 -1.72 -17.76
C ARG A 60 -23.16 -2.25 -16.48
N LYS A 61 -22.07 -1.62 -16.03
CA LYS A 61 -21.32 -2.02 -14.83
C LYS A 61 -21.90 -1.44 -13.55
N LEU A 62 -22.80 -0.45 -13.63
CA LEU A 62 -23.39 0.17 -12.45
C LEU A 62 -24.54 -0.68 -11.91
N SER A 63 -24.40 -1.17 -10.68
CA SER A 63 -25.45 -1.90 -9.96
C SER A 63 -25.57 -1.36 -8.53
N HIS A 64 -26.55 -0.48 -8.30
CA HIS A 64 -26.80 0.14 -7.00
C HIS A 64 -28.31 0.26 -6.76
N PRO A 65 -28.82 0.07 -5.52
CA PRO A 65 -30.25 0.15 -5.22
C PRO A 65 -30.91 1.48 -5.60
N ASN A 66 -30.15 2.59 -5.55
CA ASN A 66 -30.61 3.93 -5.89
C ASN A 66 -30.18 4.44 -7.28
N ILE A 67 -29.77 3.53 -8.17
CA ILE A 67 -29.51 3.84 -9.60
C ILE A 67 -30.48 3.00 -10.43
N ILE A 68 -31.13 3.62 -11.42
CA ILE A 68 -32.05 2.90 -12.31
C ILE A 68 -31.31 1.75 -13.01
N ARG A 69 -31.88 0.55 -12.97
CA ARG A 69 -31.21 -0.63 -13.52
C ARG A 69 -31.26 -0.63 -15.04
N LEU A 70 -30.09 -0.70 -15.67
CA LEU A 70 -29.96 -1.01 -17.09
C LEU A 70 -30.12 -2.52 -17.30
N ARG A 71 -31.18 -2.90 -18.02
CA ARG A 71 -31.48 -4.31 -18.34
C ARG A 71 -30.82 -4.77 -19.62
N ASP A 72 -30.87 -3.91 -20.64
CA ASP A 72 -30.36 -4.24 -21.95
C ASP A 72 -29.95 -2.97 -22.69
N ALA A 73 -29.06 -3.13 -23.66
CA ALA A 73 -28.45 -2.04 -24.39
C ALA A 73 -27.90 -2.61 -25.70
N GLY A 74 -28.17 -1.94 -26.81
CA GLY A 74 -27.71 -2.40 -28.10
C GLY A 74 -28.08 -1.45 -29.23
N PHE A 75 -27.90 -1.96 -30.44
CA PHE A 75 -28.20 -1.26 -31.68
C PHE A 75 -29.25 -2.06 -32.47
N ASP A 76 -30.30 -1.40 -32.93
CA ASP A 76 -31.33 -2.00 -33.78
C ASP A 76 -31.03 -1.65 -35.25
N GLU A 77 -30.42 -2.59 -35.98
CA GLU A 77 -30.06 -2.43 -37.38
C GLU A 77 -31.25 -2.11 -38.29
N SER A 78 -32.46 -2.56 -37.93
CA SER A 78 -33.66 -2.35 -38.75
C SER A 78 -34.15 -0.91 -38.73
N ARG A 79 -33.78 -0.15 -37.68
CA ARG A 79 -34.22 1.22 -37.44
C ARG A 79 -33.08 2.24 -37.37
N ASP A 80 -31.83 1.79 -37.44
CA ASP A 80 -30.62 2.61 -37.32
C ASP A 80 -30.60 3.46 -36.04
N VAL A 81 -31.01 2.85 -34.91
CA VAL A 81 -31.06 3.49 -33.58
C VAL A 81 -30.36 2.66 -32.52
N HIS A 82 -29.67 3.35 -31.61
CA HIS A 82 -29.24 2.77 -30.34
C HIS A 82 -30.42 2.73 -29.38
N TYR A 83 -30.53 1.65 -28.62
CA TYR A 83 -31.55 1.49 -27.60
C TYR A 83 -30.93 1.18 -26.23
N LEU A 84 -31.53 1.77 -25.20
CA LEU A 84 -31.29 1.45 -23.79
C LEU A 84 -32.59 1.00 -23.16
N VAL A 85 -32.56 -0.13 -22.47
CA VAL A 85 -33.71 -0.70 -21.78
C VAL A 85 -33.50 -0.60 -20.29
N LEU A 86 -34.34 0.21 -19.64
CA LEU A 86 -34.31 0.50 -18.22
C LEU A 86 -35.57 -0.06 -17.55
N ASP A 87 -35.54 -0.22 -16.23
CA ASP A 87 -36.77 -0.43 -15.47
C ASP A 87 -37.76 0.73 -15.69
N TRP A 88 -39.03 0.40 -15.91
CA TRP A 88 -40.08 1.42 -16.02
C TRP A 88 -40.49 1.89 -14.61
N VAL A 89 -40.57 3.21 -14.42
CA VAL A 89 -41.03 3.85 -13.20
C VAL A 89 -42.00 4.96 -13.62
N GLU A 90 -43.18 5.01 -13.00
CA GLU A 90 -44.27 5.90 -13.43
C GLU A 90 -43.97 7.38 -13.12
N GLU A 91 -43.49 7.68 -11.92
CA GLU A 91 -43.34 9.05 -11.40
C GLU A 91 -41.88 9.51 -11.27
N SER A 92 -41.64 10.79 -11.54
CA SER A 92 -40.37 11.49 -11.29
C SER A 92 -40.46 12.40 -10.07
N LEU A 93 -39.31 12.73 -9.47
CA LEU A 93 -39.25 13.67 -8.34
C LEU A 93 -39.79 15.06 -8.72
N ALA A 94 -39.69 15.46 -9.99
CA ALA A 94 -40.30 16.69 -10.48
C ALA A 94 -41.82 16.70 -10.29
N GLU A 95 -42.51 15.61 -10.65
CA GLU A 95 -43.96 15.46 -10.49
C GLU A 95 -44.34 15.37 -9.01
N VAL A 96 -43.53 14.67 -8.21
CA VAL A 96 -43.71 14.58 -6.75
C VAL A 96 -43.58 15.94 -6.07
N LEU A 97 -42.62 16.78 -6.48
CA LEU A 97 -42.45 18.15 -5.95
C LEU A 97 -43.54 19.12 -6.42
N GLU A 98 -44.20 18.86 -7.56
CA GLU A 98 -45.38 19.63 -7.98
C GLU A 98 -46.61 19.27 -7.14
N ALA A 99 -46.74 18.00 -6.70
CA ALA A 99 -47.82 17.53 -5.85
C ALA A 99 -47.60 17.79 -4.34
N LYS A 100 -46.33 17.78 -3.89
CA LYS A 100 -45.91 17.97 -2.49
C LYS A 100 -45.09 19.26 -2.36
N ALA A 101 -45.61 20.23 -1.62
CA ALA A 101 -45.11 21.62 -1.60
C ALA A 101 -43.61 21.79 -1.24
N SER A 102 -43.07 21.01 -0.30
CA SER A 102 -41.64 20.97 0.05
C SER A 102 -41.35 19.83 1.04
N TYR A 103 -40.09 19.46 1.23
CA TYR A 103 -39.63 18.58 2.31
C TYR A 103 -38.95 19.38 3.43
N GLU A 104 -39.14 18.94 4.68
CA GLU A 104 -38.27 19.33 5.80
C GLU A 104 -36.96 18.51 5.75
N TRP A 105 -35.87 19.06 6.29
CA TRP A 105 -34.55 18.41 6.23
C TRP A 105 -34.53 17.02 6.85
N ASP A 106 -35.17 16.84 8.00
CA ASP A 106 -35.10 15.57 8.75
C ASP A 106 -35.77 14.42 7.97
N ASP A 107 -36.84 14.70 7.22
CA ASP A 107 -37.47 13.74 6.32
C ASP A 107 -36.64 13.55 5.04
N LEU A 108 -36.14 14.65 4.47
CA LEU A 108 -35.37 14.65 3.23
C LEU A 108 -34.03 13.92 3.37
N ALA A 109 -33.39 14.02 4.54
CA ALA A 109 -32.07 13.45 4.82
C ALA A 109 -32.01 11.95 4.54
N GLY A 110 -32.93 11.18 5.12
CA GLY A 110 -32.99 9.73 4.94
C GLY A 110 -33.74 9.31 3.66
N LEU A 111 -34.75 10.06 3.24
CA LEU A 111 -35.58 9.67 2.09
C LEU A 111 -34.91 9.97 0.74
N LEU A 112 -34.19 11.09 0.62
CA LEU A 112 -33.63 11.55 -0.66
C LEU A 112 -32.13 11.81 -0.59
N ALA A 113 -31.63 12.54 0.41
CA ALA A 113 -30.25 13.01 0.42
C ALA A 113 -29.25 11.84 0.53
N GLU A 114 -29.39 10.99 1.54
CA GLU A 114 -28.50 9.86 1.75
C GLU A 114 -28.52 8.87 0.56
N PRO A 115 -29.68 8.38 0.08
CA PRO A 115 -29.71 7.41 -1.01
C PRO A 115 -29.17 7.96 -2.34
N LEU A 116 -29.45 9.24 -2.66
CA LEU A 116 -28.97 9.87 -3.90
C LEU A 116 -27.48 10.21 -3.85
N VAL A 117 -26.97 10.66 -2.70
CA VAL A 117 -25.53 10.91 -2.53
C VAL A 117 -24.75 9.61 -2.52
N GLN A 118 -25.28 8.52 -1.96
CA GLN A 118 -24.69 7.17 -2.06
C GLN A 118 -24.68 6.67 -3.52
N ALA A 119 -25.78 6.86 -4.27
CA ALA A 119 -25.81 6.55 -5.70
C ALA A 119 -24.75 7.33 -6.49
N LEU A 120 -24.62 8.63 -6.21
CA LEU A 120 -23.64 9.48 -6.87
C LEU A 120 -22.19 9.10 -6.49
N SER A 121 -21.95 8.78 -5.22
CA SER A 121 -20.67 8.25 -4.75
C SER A 121 -20.30 6.97 -5.49
N TYR A 122 -21.23 6.02 -5.59
CA TYR A 122 -21.03 4.76 -6.29
C TYR A 122 -20.72 4.97 -7.78
N ALA A 123 -21.42 5.87 -8.47
CA ALA A 123 -21.14 6.20 -9.87
C ALA A 123 -19.72 6.79 -10.05
N HIS A 124 -19.34 7.77 -9.21
CA HIS A 124 -18.03 8.40 -9.27
C HIS A 124 -16.88 7.44 -8.94
N LEU A 125 -17.05 6.54 -7.97
CA LEU A 125 -16.06 5.50 -7.63
C LEU A 125 -15.85 4.50 -8.78
N ASN A 126 -16.87 4.31 -9.63
CA ASN A 126 -16.79 3.50 -10.85
C ASN A 126 -16.37 4.32 -12.08
N GLY A 127 -15.95 5.56 -11.91
CA GLY A 127 -15.44 6.42 -12.98
C GLY A 127 -16.50 7.00 -13.91
N VAL A 128 -17.77 7.01 -13.50
CA VAL A 128 -18.90 7.50 -14.29
C VAL A 128 -19.40 8.85 -13.74
N GLU A 129 -19.47 9.87 -14.60
CA GLU A 129 -20.09 11.17 -14.32
C GLU A 129 -21.55 11.18 -14.79
N HIS A 130 -22.43 11.88 -14.08
CA HIS A 130 -23.85 11.95 -14.43
C HIS A 130 -24.18 13.10 -15.40
N ARG A 131 -23.65 14.32 -15.15
CA ARG A 131 -23.73 15.53 -16.01
C ARG A 131 -25.11 16.12 -16.27
N ASP A 132 -26.15 15.62 -15.62
CA ASP A 132 -27.53 16.11 -15.78
C ASP A 132 -28.42 15.81 -14.57
N ILE A 133 -27.91 15.95 -13.35
CA ILE A 133 -28.70 15.73 -12.13
C ILE A 133 -29.72 16.87 -11.98
N LYS A 134 -31.01 16.52 -11.98
CA LYS A 134 -32.16 17.43 -11.84
C LYS A 134 -33.41 16.64 -11.43
N PRO A 135 -34.47 17.27 -10.90
CA PRO A 135 -35.64 16.55 -10.39
C PRO A 135 -36.33 15.62 -11.39
N SER A 136 -36.35 15.95 -12.69
CA SER A 136 -36.96 15.08 -13.71
C SER A 136 -36.16 13.80 -14.00
N ASN A 137 -34.90 13.74 -13.56
CA ASN A 137 -33.98 12.61 -13.75
C ASN A 137 -33.83 11.78 -12.47
N ILE A 138 -34.59 12.10 -11.42
CA ILE A 138 -34.75 11.26 -10.24
C ILE A 138 -36.11 10.58 -10.36
N LEU A 139 -36.13 9.26 -10.48
CA LEU A 139 -37.36 8.47 -10.56
C LEU A 139 -37.77 7.98 -9.16
N MET A 140 -39.06 7.94 -8.89
CA MET A 140 -39.61 7.54 -7.59
C MET A 140 -40.33 6.21 -7.73
N SER A 141 -39.79 5.15 -7.12
CA SER A 141 -40.45 3.85 -7.11
C SER A 141 -41.72 3.85 -6.24
N ASP A 142 -42.61 2.88 -6.45
CA ASP A 142 -43.85 2.70 -5.67
C ASP A 142 -43.61 2.58 -4.15
N GLY A 143 -42.40 2.20 -3.72
CA GLY A 143 -41.98 2.13 -2.33
C GLY A 143 -41.39 3.43 -1.76
N GLY A 144 -41.41 4.53 -2.51
CA GLY A 144 -40.84 5.82 -2.10
C GLY A 144 -39.31 5.92 -2.20
N MET A 145 -38.64 4.90 -2.76
CA MET A 145 -37.18 4.90 -2.95
C MET A 145 -36.79 5.72 -4.18
N PRO A 146 -35.85 6.68 -4.07
CA PRO A 146 -35.36 7.46 -5.20
C PRO A 146 -34.33 6.70 -6.02
N LEU A 147 -34.43 6.84 -7.34
CA LEU A 147 -33.58 6.19 -8.34
C LEU A 147 -32.96 7.26 -9.25
N LEU A 148 -31.63 7.35 -9.23
CA LEU A 148 -30.89 8.23 -10.13
C LEU A 148 -30.92 7.65 -11.56
N ALA A 149 -31.43 8.44 -12.51
CA ALA A 149 -31.65 8.03 -13.90
C ALA A 149 -31.08 9.06 -14.90
N ASP A 150 -30.95 8.65 -16.16
CA ASP A 150 -30.51 9.53 -17.25
C ASP A 150 -29.11 10.15 -17.07
N PHE A 151 -28.11 9.28 -16.95
CA PHE A 151 -26.70 9.63 -17.13
C PHE A 151 -26.53 10.26 -18.52
N GLY A 152 -25.86 11.41 -18.59
CA GLY A 152 -25.90 12.38 -19.70
C GLY A 152 -25.25 11.96 -21.03
N ILE A 153 -25.41 10.71 -21.47
CA ILE A 153 -24.88 10.11 -22.71
C ILE A 153 -25.15 10.99 -23.95
N ALA A 154 -26.26 11.75 -23.95
CA ALA A 154 -26.63 12.63 -25.06
C ALA A 154 -25.78 13.91 -25.18
N LYS A 155 -25.08 14.36 -24.13
CA LYS A 155 -24.29 15.61 -24.16
C LYS A 155 -22.88 15.44 -24.74
N VAL A 156 -22.42 14.20 -24.93
CA VAL A 156 -21.11 13.87 -25.53
C VAL A 156 -20.99 14.31 -27.01
N ARG A 157 -22.10 14.69 -27.65
CA ARG A 157 -22.13 15.17 -29.05
C ARG A 157 -21.51 16.56 -29.29
N GLN A 158 -21.22 17.38 -28.27
CA GLN A 158 -20.79 18.78 -28.46
C GLN A 158 -19.37 19.10 -28.01
N GLY A 159 -18.43 18.17 -28.20
CA GLY A 159 -17.02 18.57 -28.32
C GLY A 159 -16.89 19.56 -29.50
N VAL A 160 -16.72 20.85 -29.16
CA VAL A 160 -16.59 22.04 -30.04
C VAL A 160 -17.91 22.63 -30.58
N VAL A 161 -18.52 23.54 -29.82
CA VAL A 161 -19.41 24.60 -30.36
C VAL A 161 -19.11 25.92 -29.64
N SER A 162 -19.00 26.99 -30.42
CA SER A 162 -18.63 28.36 -30.03
C SER A 162 -19.33 28.91 -28.77
N GLU A 163 -18.60 29.75 -28.04
CA GLU A 163 -18.92 30.45 -26.77
C GLU A 163 -20.31 31.14 -26.70
N HIS A 164 -20.99 31.37 -27.83
CA HIS A 164 -22.24 32.13 -27.88
C HIS A 164 -23.54 31.30 -27.89
N THR A 165 -23.50 29.95 -27.87
CA THR A 165 -24.73 29.11 -27.92
C THR A 165 -24.99 28.27 -26.66
N LEU A 166 -24.03 28.17 -25.74
CA LEU A 166 -24.13 27.37 -24.50
C LEU A 166 -25.09 27.95 -23.44
N MET A 167 -25.35 29.27 -23.47
CA MET A 167 -26.29 29.91 -22.52
C MET A 167 -27.76 29.45 -22.68
N ARG A 168 -28.12 28.73 -23.76
CA ARG A 168 -29.50 28.26 -23.99
C ARG A 168 -29.75 26.77 -23.74
N PHE A 169 -28.73 25.96 -23.45
CA PHE A 169 -28.86 24.50 -23.30
C PHE A 169 -28.47 23.93 -21.92
N GLY A 170 -27.99 24.76 -20.98
CA GLY A 170 -27.82 24.36 -19.59
C GLY A 170 -29.17 24.07 -18.93
N SER A 171 -29.24 23.05 -18.08
CA SER A 171 -30.43 22.67 -17.29
C SER A 171 -30.72 23.72 -16.19
N GLY A 172 -30.99 24.96 -16.57
CA GLY A 172 -31.33 26.08 -15.70
C GLY A 172 -30.38 26.26 -14.50
N PRO A 173 -30.87 26.23 -13.25
CA PRO A 173 -30.07 26.42 -12.04
C PRO A 173 -29.15 25.24 -11.70
N TYR A 174 -29.33 24.05 -12.29
CA TYR A 174 -28.62 22.83 -11.90
C TYR A 174 -27.23 22.69 -12.54
N SER A 175 -26.90 23.53 -13.53
CA SER A 175 -25.57 23.53 -14.16
C SER A 175 -24.69 24.65 -13.56
N PRO A 176 -23.45 24.35 -13.14
CA PRO A 176 -22.51 25.37 -12.65
C PRO A 176 -21.95 26.23 -13.80
N PRO A 177 -21.21 27.32 -13.51
CA PRO A 177 -20.69 28.26 -14.53
C PRO A 177 -19.49 27.77 -15.34
N GLU A 178 -18.71 26.82 -14.84
CA GLU A 178 -17.50 26.29 -15.52
C GLU A 178 -17.80 25.25 -16.62
N ASP A 179 -16.85 25.10 -17.56
CA ASP A 179 -16.94 24.19 -18.71
C ASP A 179 -16.59 22.73 -18.37
N ASP A 180 -17.08 21.79 -19.19
CA ASP A 180 -17.02 20.32 -18.99
C ASP A 180 -15.60 19.70 -18.96
N GLY A 181 -14.54 20.50 -19.12
CA GLY A 181 -13.16 20.04 -19.29
C GLY A 181 -12.22 20.18 -18.09
N GLU A 182 -12.56 20.98 -17.08
CA GLU A 182 -11.55 21.43 -16.09
C GLU A 182 -11.39 20.51 -14.87
N VAL A 183 -12.47 19.94 -14.31
CA VAL A 183 -12.39 19.04 -13.12
C VAL A 183 -13.50 17.97 -13.13
N LYS A 184 -13.12 16.69 -13.02
CA LYS A 184 -14.06 15.56 -12.98
C LYS A 184 -14.90 15.56 -11.68
N TYR A 185 -16.17 15.16 -11.78
CA TYR A 185 -17.12 14.90 -10.67
C TYR A 185 -17.64 16.11 -9.87
N VAL A 186 -16.91 17.22 -9.81
CA VAL A 186 -17.29 18.41 -9.03
C VAL A 186 -18.57 19.10 -9.55
N ARG A 187 -18.84 18.96 -10.86
CA ARG A 187 -20.09 19.41 -11.47
C ARG A 187 -21.31 18.71 -10.90
N ASP A 188 -21.24 17.38 -10.75
CA ASP A 188 -22.36 16.60 -10.25
C ASP A 188 -22.63 16.88 -8.77
N VAL A 189 -21.59 17.22 -8.01
CA VAL A 189 -21.70 17.71 -6.62
C VAL A 189 -22.50 19.02 -6.57
N TYR A 190 -22.23 19.96 -7.47
CA TYR A 190 -23.04 21.19 -7.59
C TYR A 190 -24.49 20.88 -7.92
N SER A 191 -24.74 20.08 -8.96
CA SER A 191 -26.10 19.72 -9.39
C SER A 191 -26.88 19.00 -8.29
N MET A 192 -26.22 18.12 -7.51
CA MET A 192 -26.80 17.47 -6.34
C MET A 192 -27.16 18.48 -5.23
N GLY A 193 -26.26 19.43 -4.94
CA GLY A 193 -26.53 20.49 -3.97
C GLY A 193 -27.77 21.31 -4.32
N VAL A 194 -27.89 21.73 -5.59
CA VAL A 194 -29.06 22.48 -6.08
C VAL A 194 -30.34 21.62 -6.01
N LEU A 195 -30.25 20.32 -6.31
CA LEU A 195 -31.38 19.40 -6.21
C LEU A 195 -31.92 19.26 -4.79
N LEU A 196 -31.05 19.11 -3.80
CA LEU A 196 -31.45 19.03 -2.39
C LEU A 196 -32.06 20.35 -1.90
N ILE A 197 -31.51 21.50 -2.33
CA ILE A 197 -32.08 22.82 -2.02
C ILE A 197 -33.48 22.97 -2.65
N GLN A 198 -33.65 22.60 -3.93
CA GLN A 198 -34.97 22.66 -4.59
C GLN A 198 -36.02 21.82 -3.86
N ALA A 199 -35.66 20.63 -3.38
CA ALA A 199 -36.61 19.76 -2.71
C ALA A 199 -37.11 20.32 -1.35
N MET A 200 -36.35 21.23 -0.74
CA MET A 200 -36.75 21.93 0.49
C MET A 200 -37.38 23.31 0.24
N HIS A 201 -37.23 23.87 -0.97
CA HIS A 201 -37.69 25.22 -1.30
C HIS A 201 -39.06 25.19 -1.99
N GLN A 202 -40.03 25.96 -1.47
CA GLN A 202 -41.41 25.98 -1.96
C GLN A 202 -41.57 26.54 -3.38
N ALA A 203 -40.66 27.41 -3.83
CA ALA A 203 -40.69 27.96 -5.18
C ALA A 203 -39.75 27.18 -6.11
N ARG A 204 -40.12 27.08 -7.39
CA ARG A 204 -39.26 26.49 -8.41
C ARG A 204 -38.11 27.43 -8.75
N LEU A 205 -36.87 26.96 -8.60
CA LEU A 205 -35.66 27.67 -8.99
C LEU A 205 -35.62 27.83 -10.52
N ARG A 206 -35.52 29.07 -11.01
CA ARG A 206 -35.52 29.37 -12.45
C ARG A 206 -34.12 29.70 -12.97
N SER A 207 -33.28 30.29 -12.12
CA SER A 207 -31.94 30.74 -12.46
C SER A 207 -30.93 30.41 -11.37
N ARG A 208 -29.64 30.39 -11.70
CA ARG A 208 -28.55 30.20 -10.73
C ARG A 208 -28.53 31.29 -9.64
N ALA A 209 -28.99 32.49 -9.98
CA ALA A 209 -29.10 33.61 -9.03
C ALA A 209 -30.12 33.33 -7.91
N ASP A 210 -31.04 32.38 -8.11
CA ASP A 210 -32.07 32.01 -7.14
C ASP A 210 -31.54 31.03 -6.08
N VAL A 211 -30.40 30.36 -6.33
CA VAL A 211 -29.89 29.24 -5.50
C VAL A 211 -29.44 29.72 -4.12
N GLU A 212 -28.63 30.77 -4.04
CA GLU A 212 -28.13 31.30 -2.77
C GLU A 212 -29.28 31.87 -1.89
N PRO A 213 -30.20 32.71 -2.42
CA PRO A 213 -31.38 33.13 -1.66
C PRO A 213 -32.24 31.94 -1.17
N ALA A 214 -32.40 30.90 -1.98
CA ALA A 214 -33.15 29.71 -1.60
C ALA A 214 -32.47 28.92 -0.49
N LEU A 215 -31.14 28.75 -0.54
CA LEU A 215 -30.36 28.14 0.55
C LEU A 215 -30.52 28.93 1.86
N GLN A 216 -30.58 30.27 1.77
CA GLN A 216 -30.80 31.10 2.96
C GLN A 216 -32.22 30.96 3.51
N ALA A 217 -33.23 30.81 2.65
CA ALA A 217 -34.64 30.72 3.02
C ALA A 217 -35.08 29.37 3.61
N VAL A 218 -34.37 28.26 3.33
CA VAL A 218 -34.73 26.94 3.86
C VAL A 218 -34.36 26.79 5.34
N ASN A 219 -35.24 26.15 6.11
CA ASN A 219 -35.03 25.89 7.53
C ASN A 219 -34.16 24.63 7.72
N ILE A 220 -32.84 24.83 7.69
CA ILE A 220 -31.86 23.74 7.81
C ILE A 220 -30.82 24.05 8.90
N PRO A 221 -30.25 23.00 9.53
CA PRO A 221 -29.19 23.13 10.52
C PRO A 221 -27.94 23.88 10.02
N PRO A 222 -27.16 24.52 10.92
CA PRO A 222 -25.94 25.23 10.53
C PRO A 222 -24.92 24.36 9.78
N ASP A 223 -24.71 23.12 10.22
CA ASP A 223 -23.74 22.21 9.59
C ASP A 223 -24.19 21.74 8.21
N VAL A 224 -25.49 21.50 8.04
CA VAL A 224 -26.11 21.16 6.75
C VAL A 224 -26.05 22.35 5.79
N ARG A 225 -26.33 23.57 6.30
CA ARG A 225 -26.22 24.81 5.53
C ARG A 225 -24.80 25.03 5.02
N LYS A 226 -23.80 24.78 5.87
CA LYS A 226 -22.38 24.85 5.51
C LYS A 226 -22.03 23.84 4.42
N LEU A 227 -22.51 22.60 4.53
CA LEU A 227 -22.28 21.56 3.53
C LEU A 227 -22.92 21.90 2.18
N LEU A 228 -24.21 22.26 2.16
CA LEU A 228 -24.91 22.63 0.93
C LEU A 228 -24.34 23.90 0.30
N GLY A 229 -23.94 24.88 1.10
CA GLY A 229 -23.26 26.10 0.64
C GLY A 229 -21.93 25.80 -0.05
N ARG A 230 -21.13 24.86 0.48
CA ARG A 230 -19.92 24.37 -0.22
C ARG A 230 -20.26 23.63 -1.50
N CYS A 231 -21.34 22.85 -1.55
CA CYS A 231 -21.74 22.14 -2.77
C CYS A 231 -22.09 23.11 -3.91
N VAL A 232 -22.79 24.21 -3.61
CA VAL A 232 -23.25 25.18 -4.62
C VAL A 232 -22.31 26.39 -4.79
N HIS A 233 -21.10 26.31 -4.23
CA HIS A 233 -20.12 27.40 -4.30
C HIS A 233 -19.71 27.70 -5.76
N LEU A 234 -19.50 28.95 -6.12
CA LEU A 234 -19.15 29.30 -7.51
C LEU A 234 -17.73 28.86 -7.89
N ASP A 235 -16.78 28.97 -6.96
CA ASP A 235 -15.46 28.36 -7.10
C ASP A 235 -15.55 26.84 -6.90
N TYR A 236 -15.13 26.07 -7.91
CA TYR A 236 -15.18 24.61 -7.88
C TYR A 236 -14.19 24.00 -6.87
N SER A 237 -13.11 24.70 -6.51
CA SER A 237 -12.09 24.19 -5.58
C SER A 237 -12.59 24.11 -4.13
N GLU A 238 -13.60 24.90 -3.78
CA GLU A 238 -14.24 24.94 -2.47
C GLU A 238 -15.30 23.84 -2.29
N ARG A 239 -15.72 23.20 -3.38
CA ARG A 239 -16.72 22.13 -3.38
C ARG A 239 -16.11 20.79 -2.98
N PRO A 240 -16.90 19.85 -2.43
CA PRO A 240 -16.44 18.46 -2.29
C PRO A 240 -15.91 17.91 -3.62
N ALA A 241 -14.73 17.29 -3.58
CA ALA A 241 -14.00 16.89 -4.79
C ALA A 241 -14.72 15.82 -5.63
N ASN A 242 -15.60 15.03 -5.01
CA ASN A 242 -16.43 14.04 -5.68
C ASN A 242 -17.57 13.58 -4.75
N GLY A 243 -18.43 12.70 -5.27
CA GLY A 243 -19.57 12.14 -4.55
C GLY A 243 -19.20 11.31 -3.31
N ALA A 244 -18.00 10.71 -3.25
CA ALA A 244 -17.57 9.97 -2.06
C ALA A 244 -17.18 10.91 -0.91
N VAL A 245 -16.52 12.03 -1.21
CA VAL A 245 -16.26 13.08 -0.21
C VAL A 245 -17.59 13.69 0.26
N LEU A 246 -18.52 13.97 -0.66
CA LEU A 246 -19.85 14.46 -0.30
C LEU A 246 -20.63 13.46 0.58
N ALA A 247 -20.53 12.16 0.29
CA ALA A 247 -21.17 11.10 1.08
C ALA A 247 -20.59 11.02 2.49
N ASP A 248 -19.27 11.11 2.64
CA ASP A 248 -18.62 11.10 3.96
C ASP A 248 -18.96 12.35 4.76
N GLU A 249 -18.90 13.54 4.14
CA GLU A 249 -19.28 14.80 4.80
C GLU A 249 -20.76 14.80 5.20
N LEU A 250 -21.67 14.36 4.31
CA LEU A 250 -23.09 14.20 4.65
C LEU A 250 -23.28 13.18 5.77
N LYS A 251 -22.59 12.04 5.72
CA LYS A 251 -22.62 11.02 6.77
C LYS A 251 -22.10 11.56 8.09
N ASN A 252 -21.07 12.40 8.11
CA ASN A 252 -20.58 13.02 9.35
C ASN A 252 -21.60 14.02 9.92
N VAL A 253 -22.27 14.80 9.06
CA VAL A 253 -23.38 15.69 9.46
C VAL A 253 -24.58 14.89 9.97
N LEU A 254 -24.85 13.72 9.38
CA LEU A 254 -25.91 12.81 9.79
C LEU A 254 -25.54 11.97 11.01
N LEU A 255 -24.29 11.52 11.19
CA LEU A 255 -23.81 10.73 12.33
C LEU A 255 -23.65 11.60 13.58
N GLY A 256 -23.25 12.87 13.40
CA GLY A 256 -23.41 13.89 14.43
C GLY A 256 -24.88 14.08 14.87
N ARG A 257 -25.84 13.46 14.16
CA ARG A 257 -27.29 13.44 14.44
C ARG A 257 -27.92 12.05 14.58
N SER A 258 -27.23 10.96 14.21
CA SER A 258 -27.80 9.60 14.03
C SER A 258 -27.29 8.61 15.09
N VAL A 259 -26.44 9.05 16.01
CA VAL A 259 -26.30 8.38 17.31
C VAL A 259 -27.34 8.97 18.26
N LEU A 260 -28.56 8.43 18.17
CA LEU A 260 -29.34 7.86 19.29
C LEU A 260 -30.85 7.72 18.93
N PRO A 261 -31.48 6.54 19.08
CA PRO A 261 -32.85 6.54 19.57
C PRO A 261 -32.83 7.26 20.91
N VAL A 262 -33.72 8.22 21.13
CA VAL A 262 -33.79 9.07 22.34
C VAL A 262 -33.41 8.29 23.61
N ALA A 263 -32.12 8.34 23.93
CA ALA A 263 -31.58 8.21 25.26
C ALA A 263 -31.12 9.63 25.54
N SER A 264 -31.87 10.31 26.40
CA SER A 264 -31.48 11.60 26.96
C SER A 264 -30.00 11.54 27.34
N ARG A 265 -29.13 12.37 26.72
CA ARG A 265 -27.77 12.55 27.26
C ARG A 265 -27.90 12.85 28.74
N SER A 266 -27.23 12.03 29.54
CA SER A 266 -27.28 12.10 30.98
C SER A 266 -26.72 13.45 31.42
N THR A 267 -27.57 14.30 31.96
CA THR A 267 -27.20 15.66 32.36
C THR A 267 -26.38 15.59 33.63
N VAL A 268 -25.10 15.91 33.55
CA VAL A 268 -24.15 15.86 34.67
C VAL A 268 -23.93 17.27 35.20
N TRP A 269 -24.33 17.49 36.46
CA TRP A 269 -24.16 18.78 37.11
C TRP A 269 -22.76 18.93 37.71
N LEU A 270 -22.04 19.97 37.27
CA LEU A 270 -20.74 20.39 37.78
C LEU A 270 -20.89 21.64 38.66
N SER A 271 -20.30 21.60 39.85
CA SER A 271 -20.26 22.76 40.76
C SER A 271 -18.82 23.20 41.00
N LEU A 272 -18.50 24.47 40.74
CA LEU A 272 -17.13 24.99 40.88
C LEU A 272 -16.89 25.64 42.24
N THR A 273 -15.79 25.23 42.89
CA THR A 273 -15.26 25.90 44.09
C THR A 273 -14.62 27.26 43.77
N ASN A 274 -14.48 28.12 44.79
CA ASN A 274 -13.79 29.42 44.65
C ASN A 274 -12.33 29.27 44.18
N ALA A 275 -11.66 28.17 44.54
CA ALA A 275 -10.30 27.88 44.08
C ALA A 275 -10.26 27.55 42.58
N ALA A 276 -11.14 26.65 42.10
CA ALA A 276 -11.22 26.31 40.68
C ALA A 276 -11.62 27.50 39.80
N ARG A 277 -12.54 28.35 40.29
CA ARG A 277 -12.93 29.60 39.62
C ARG A 277 -11.74 30.54 39.41
N ARG A 278 -10.91 30.72 40.44
CA ARG A 278 -9.71 31.55 40.36
C ARG A 278 -8.70 30.99 39.36
N GLN A 279 -8.44 29.68 39.41
CA GLN A 279 -7.49 29.00 38.50
C GLN A 279 -7.89 29.10 37.02
N LEU A 280 -9.20 29.04 36.73
CA LEU A 280 -9.70 29.23 35.36
C LEU A 280 -9.55 30.67 34.87
N LEU A 281 -9.87 31.65 35.73
CA LEU A 281 -9.88 33.08 35.37
C LEU A 281 -8.47 33.70 35.32
N GLU A 282 -7.46 33.06 35.90
CA GLU A 282 -6.06 33.50 35.80
C GLU A 282 -5.44 33.23 34.41
N HIS A 283 -6.10 32.47 33.54
CA HIS A 283 -5.59 32.14 32.21
C HIS A 283 -5.96 33.19 31.14
N PRO A 284 -5.04 33.57 30.22
CA PRO A 284 -5.24 34.66 29.26
C PRO A 284 -6.49 34.55 28.38
N GLU A 285 -6.90 33.33 28.03
CA GLU A 285 -8.06 33.06 27.16
C GLU A 285 -9.41 33.09 27.91
N ALA A 286 -9.40 33.06 29.24
CA ALA A 286 -10.60 33.21 30.08
C ALA A 286 -10.83 34.68 30.51
N ALA A 287 -9.90 35.58 30.16
CA ALA A 287 -9.94 36.99 30.52
C ALA A 287 -11.09 37.71 29.79
N GLY A 288 -12.24 37.82 30.48
CA GLY A 288 -13.43 38.52 29.98
C GLY A 288 -14.73 37.71 30.03
N GLY A 289 -14.68 36.42 30.40
CA GLY A 289 -15.84 35.54 30.54
C GLY A 289 -16.10 35.06 31.98
N SER A 290 -17.18 34.30 32.21
CA SER A 290 -17.40 33.59 33.48
C SER A 290 -16.61 32.27 33.51
N ALA A 291 -16.16 31.84 34.69
CA ALA A 291 -15.42 30.59 34.85
C ALA A 291 -16.24 29.36 34.38
N GLU A 292 -17.56 29.41 34.56
CA GLU A 292 -18.50 28.40 34.09
C GLU A 292 -18.59 28.33 32.57
N ALA A 293 -18.59 29.47 31.88
CA ALA A 293 -18.60 29.50 30.42
C ALA A 293 -17.28 28.96 29.85
N ALA A 294 -16.14 29.29 30.47
CA ALA A 294 -14.83 28.77 30.08
C ALA A 294 -14.75 27.25 30.25
N LEU A 295 -15.28 26.72 31.37
CA LEU A 295 -15.35 25.28 31.61
C LEU A 295 -16.25 24.58 30.58
N LEU A 296 -17.47 25.07 30.36
CA LEU A 296 -18.42 24.44 29.43
C LEU A 296 -17.93 24.48 27.98
N ASN A 297 -17.24 25.55 27.58
CA ASN A 297 -16.66 25.65 26.24
C ASN A 297 -15.53 24.62 26.02
N ASP A 298 -14.74 24.32 27.05
CA ASP A 298 -13.68 23.30 26.96
C ASP A 298 -14.24 21.87 26.90
N LEU A 299 -15.41 21.65 27.52
CA LEU A 299 -16.12 20.36 27.56
C LEU A 299 -17.14 20.17 26.43
N ASN A 300 -17.13 21.02 25.40
CA ASN A 300 -18.12 21.01 24.32
C ASN A 300 -17.78 20.07 23.14
N GLU A 301 -16.58 19.46 23.16
CA GLU A 301 -16.07 18.53 22.13
C GLU A 301 -15.77 17.16 22.78
N ASP A 302 -14.66 16.50 22.44
CA ASP A 302 -14.25 15.25 23.07
C ASP A 302 -13.89 15.46 24.56
N VAL A 303 -14.60 14.75 25.44
CA VAL A 303 -14.41 14.80 26.88
C VAL A 303 -14.02 13.44 27.41
N PHE A 304 -12.90 13.39 28.12
CA PHE A 304 -12.32 12.15 28.62
C PHE A 304 -12.32 12.13 30.14
N VAL A 305 -12.74 11.02 30.74
CA VAL A 305 -12.91 10.89 32.19
C VAL A 305 -12.21 9.64 32.70
N ALA A 306 -11.53 9.74 33.84
CA ALA A 306 -10.91 8.60 34.50
C ALA A 306 -10.81 8.82 36.02
N TYR A 307 -10.75 7.73 36.78
CA TYR A 307 -10.40 7.80 38.20
C TYR A 307 -8.93 8.16 38.40
N ARG A 308 -8.61 8.75 39.55
CA ARG A 308 -7.22 8.90 39.96
C ARG A 308 -6.62 7.53 40.21
N PHE A 309 -5.43 7.24 39.68
CA PHE A 309 -4.72 6.01 39.99
C PHE A 309 -3.83 6.18 41.22
N ASP A 310 -4.00 5.34 42.25
CA ASP A 310 -3.14 5.31 43.43
C ASP A 310 -1.98 4.32 43.19
N THR A 311 -0.79 4.86 42.98
CA THR A 311 0.44 4.09 42.70
C THR A 311 0.88 3.22 43.88
N GLY A 312 0.53 3.59 45.12
CA GLY A 312 0.86 2.82 46.32
C GLY A 312 -0.04 1.61 46.51
N LYS A 313 -1.32 1.72 46.15
CA LYS A 313 -2.32 0.63 46.24
C LYS A 313 -2.50 -0.17 44.95
N ARG A 314 -1.91 0.29 43.84
CA ARG A 314 -2.09 -0.26 42.48
C ARG A 314 -3.57 -0.41 42.09
N ALA A 315 -4.40 0.54 42.48
CA ALA A 315 -5.82 0.53 42.22
C ALA A 315 -6.33 1.94 41.91
N ALA A 316 -7.46 2.03 41.22
CA ALA A 316 -8.17 3.29 41.04
C ALA A 316 -8.70 3.81 42.38
N ASP A 317 -8.37 5.05 42.71
CA ASP A 317 -8.97 5.82 43.79
C ASP A 317 -10.30 6.40 43.30
N ARG A 318 -11.38 5.69 43.64
CA ARG A 318 -12.77 6.04 43.29
C ARG A 318 -13.28 7.33 43.94
N THR A 319 -12.50 7.98 44.81
CA THR A 319 -12.91 9.23 45.47
C THR A 319 -12.59 10.49 44.68
N VAL A 320 -11.69 10.39 43.68
CA VAL A 320 -11.24 11.51 42.86
C VAL A 320 -11.39 11.16 41.38
N VAL A 321 -12.09 12.01 40.64
CA VAL A 321 -12.34 11.87 39.21
C VAL A 321 -11.61 12.99 38.46
N PHE A 322 -10.94 12.65 37.36
CA PHE A 322 -10.36 13.62 36.45
C PHE A 322 -11.19 13.71 35.18
N ILE A 323 -11.45 14.94 34.72
CA ILE A 323 -12.07 15.22 33.43
C ILE A 323 -11.07 16.01 32.59
N ALA A 324 -10.85 15.62 31.34
CA ALA A 324 -10.09 16.39 30.37
C ALA A 324 -10.98 16.79 29.20
N GLY A 325 -11.11 18.09 28.98
CA GLY A 325 -11.67 18.66 27.75
C GLY A 325 -10.55 19.02 26.78
N LYS A 326 -10.80 19.96 25.85
CA LYS A 326 -9.90 20.34 24.74
C LYS A 326 -8.53 20.88 25.18
N ARG A 327 -8.45 21.60 26.28
CA ARG A 327 -7.21 22.23 26.79
C ARG A 327 -7.05 22.09 28.29
N TRP A 328 -8.13 21.84 29.01
CA TRP A 328 -8.11 21.79 30.46
C TRP A 328 -8.25 20.37 31.01
N LYS A 329 -7.61 20.15 32.15
CA LYS A 329 -7.80 19.00 33.01
C LYS A 329 -8.36 19.47 34.36
N PHE A 330 -9.54 18.97 34.69
CA PHE A 330 -10.29 19.27 35.90
C PHE A 330 -10.18 18.13 36.92
N THR A 331 -10.11 18.49 38.20
CA THR A 331 -10.10 17.54 39.32
C THR A 331 -11.42 17.66 40.09
N LEU A 332 -12.15 16.56 40.16
CA LEU A 332 -13.48 16.49 40.76
C LEU A 332 -13.46 15.61 42.00
N LYS A 333 -14.23 16.03 43.01
CA LYS A 333 -14.53 15.24 44.21
C LYS A 333 -16.00 14.87 44.26
N LEU A 334 -16.28 13.70 44.80
CA LEU A 334 -17.63 13.13 44.94
C LEU A 334 -18.30 13.53 46.27
N ASP A 335 -18.10 14.77 46.72
CA ASP A 335 -18.51 15.23 48.06
C ASP A 335 -20.02 15.55 48.18
N SER A 336 -20.75 15.62 47.07
CA SER A 336 -22.19 15.94 47.02
C SER A 336 -22.98 14.83 46.31
N PRO A 337 -24.17 14.43 46.80
CA PRO A 337 -24.98 13.36 46.20
C PRO A 337 -25.56 13.74 44.82
N LEU A 338 -25.60 15.03 44.50
CA LEU A 338 -26.24 15.58 43.29
C LEU A 338 -25.26 16.20 42.29
N ALA A 339 -24.14 16.77 42.77
CA ALA A 339 -23.17 17.48 41.93
C ALA A 339 -21.79 16.83 41.98
N LEU A 340 -21.05 16.89 40.87
CA LEU A 340 -19.62 16.64 40.87
C LEU A 340 -18.89 17.96 41.14
N VAL A 341 -18.15 18.02 42.26
CA VAL A 341 -17.54 19.26 42.73
C VAL A 341 -16.17 19.45 42.09
N VAL A 342 -16.02 20.45 41.24
CA VAL A 342 -14.76 20.83 40.60
C VAL A 342 -13.90 21.60 41.61
N THR A 343 -12.86 20.94 42.09
CA THR A 343 -11.94 21.44 43.12
C THR A 343 -10.66 22.06 42.55
N GLY A 344 -10.30 21.73 41.31
CA GLY A 344 -9.15 22.32 40.64
C GLY A 344 -9.24 22.23 39.12
N ALA A 345 -8.60 23.18 38.46
CA ALA A 345 -8.48 23.26 37.01
C ALA A 345 -7.03 23.60 36.65
N ARG A 346 -6.44 22.86 35.70
CA ARG A 346 -5.11 23.15 35.14
C ARG A 346 -5.11 22.96 33.63
N ALA A 347 -4.26 23.71 32.94
CA ALA A 347 -3.98 23.53 31.52
C ALA A 347 -2.61 22.84 31.36
N PRO A 348 -2.56 21.49 31.33
CA PRO A 348 -1.30 20.76 31.17
C PRO A 348 -0.77 20.89 29.73
N GLU A 349 0.50 20.54 29.51
CA GLU A 349 1.06 20.50 28.16
C GLU A 349 0.31 19.50 27.27
N TYR A 350 0.30 19.75 25.96
CA TYR A 350 -0.45 18.95 24.98
C TYR A 350 -0.15 17.45 25.09
N GLU A 351 1.11 17.07 25.32
CA GLU A 351 1.51 15.67 25.46
C GLU A 351 0.99 15.00 26.73
N GLU A 352 0.94 15.72 27.87
CA GLU A 352 0.36 15.20 29.12
C GLU A 352 -1.16 15.03 28.97
N LEU A 353 -1.81 15.97 28.29
CA LEU A 353 -3.25 15.95 28.05
C LEU A 353 -3.65 14.80 27.11
N GLU A 354 -2.95 14.63 25.98
CA GLU A 354 -3.15 13.53 25.03
C GLU A 354 -2.88 12.16 25.68
N ARG A 355 -1.85 12.05 26.51
CA ARG A 355 -1.57 10.82 27.27
C ARG A 355 -2.71 10.45 28.20
N PHE A 356 -3.32 11.44 28.87
CA PHE A 356 -4.49 11.21 29.69
C PHE A 356 -5.71 10.77 28.86
N ARG A 357 -5.98 11.44 27.72
CA ARG A 357 -7.11 11.11 26.83
C ARG A 357 -7.05 9.68 26.29
N ARG A 358 -5.87 9.22 25.89
CA ARG A 358 -5.65 7.84 25.39
C ARG A 358 -5.94 6.77 26.43
N ALA A 359 -5.82 7.09 27.71
CA ALA A 359 -5.97 6.15 28.83
C ALA A 359 -7.29 6.30 29.60
N ALA A 360 -8.19 7.17 29.14
CA ALA A 360 -9.43 7.58 29.81
C ALA A 360 -10.67 7.29 28.94
N LEU A 361 -11.84 7.18 29.57
CA LEU A 361 -13.11 6.92 28.89
C LEU A 361 -13.59 8.19 28.16
N ASN A 362 -13.84 8.11 26.86
CA ASN A 362 -14.52 9.20 26.13
C ASN A 362 -16.02 9.15 26.46
N VAL A 363 -16.55 10.24 27.02
CA VAL A 363 -17.95 10.35 27.46
C VAL A 363 -18.75 11.37 26.65
N ALA A 364 -18.15 11.96 25.60
CA ALA A 364 -18.78 13.01 24.80
C ALA A 364 -20.09 12.57 24.14
N GLU A 365 -20.23 11.26 23.87
CA GLU A 365 -21.42 10.71 23.21
C GLU A 365 -22.64 10.59 24.14
N PHE A 366 -22.45 10.49 25.46
CA PHE A 366 -23.56 10.25 26.42
C PHE A 366 -23.69 11.26 27.57
N ALA A 367 -22.65 12.01 27.93
CA ALA A 367 -22.68 12.98 29.02
C ALA A 367 -22.93 14.41 28.51
N ALA A 368 -23.87 15.12 29.14
CA ALA A 368 -24.10 16.55 28.88
C ALA A 368 -23.79 17.38 30.14
N TRP A 369 -22.88 18.34 30.04
CA TRP A 369 -22.36 19.09 31.19
C TRP A 369 -23.18 20.36 31.46
N VAL A 370 -23.58 20.58 32.71
CA VAL A 370 -24.24 21.82 33.15
C VAL A 370 -23.58 22.38 34.40
N CYS A 371 -23.43 23.69 34.48
CA CYS A 371 -22.86 24.38 35.66
C CYS A 371 -23.93 25.06 36.53
N SER A 372 -25.16 25.20 36.03
CA SER A 372 -26.30 25.70 36.79
C SER A 372 -27.03 24.55 37.49
N GLU A 373 -27.57 24.82 38.69
CA GLU A 373 -28.32 23.82 39.45
C GLU A 373 -29.54 23.34 38.62
N PRO A 374 -29.64 22.03 38.32
CA PRO A 374 -30.76 21.51 37.55
C PRO A 374 -32.08 21.61 38.31
N ARG A 375 -33.16 22.04 37.64
CA ARG A 375 -34.51 22.10 38.24
C ARG A 375 -35.07 20.71 38.60
N ASN A 376 -34.57 19.66 37.94
CA ASN A 376 -34.97 18.27 38.15
C ASN A 376 -33.87 17.51 38.89
N ARG A 377 -34.06 17.29 40.21
CA ARG A 377 -33.09 16.57 41.05
C ARG A 377 -32.86 15.12 40.64
N VAL A 378 -33.92 14.43 40.20
CA VAL A 378 -33.85 13.03 39.76
C VAL A 378 -32.95 12.88 38.53
N GLN A 379 -33.01 13.86 37.62
CA GLN A 379 -32.18 13.88 36.42
C GLN A 379 -30.69 14.12 36.75
N ALA A 380 -30.39 14.98 37.73
CA ALA A 380 -29.02 15.24 38.18
C ALA A 380 -28.42 14.01 38.90
N GLU A 381 -29.21 13.34 39.73
CA GLU A 381 -28.85 12.08 40.39
C GLU A 381 -28.57 10.96 39.36
N SER A 382 -29.48 10.79 38.39
CA SER A 382 -29.32 9.80 37.31
C SER A 382 -28.06 10.08 36.50
N GLY A 383 -27.84 11.32 36.07
CA GLY A 383 -26.68 11.62 35.23
C GLY A 383 -25.34 11.44 35.93
N ARG A 384 -25.28 11.71 37.24
CA ARG A 384 -24.11 11.38 38.06
C ARG A 384 -23.91 9.87 38.16
N HIS A 385 -24.98 9.10 38.37
CA HIS A 385 -24.93 7.65 38.50
C HIS A 385 -24.48 6.97 37.20
N ASP A 386 -25.00 7.40 36.06
CA ASP A 386 -24.67 6.83 34.74
C ASP A 386 -23.18 7.05 34.41
N LEU A 387 -22.65 8.25 34.67
CA LEU A 387 -21.23 8.56 34.47
C LEU A 387 -20.32 7.70 35.34
N LEU A 388 -20.65 7.56 36.64
CA LEU A 388 -19.84 6.76 37.56
C LEU A 388 -19.92 5.26 37.23
N SER A 389 -21.08 4.76 36.83
CA SER A 389 -21.25 3.36 36.43
C SER A 389 -20.45 3.02 35.16
N ALA A 390 -20.42 3.93 34.18
CA ALA A 390 -19.61 3.78 32.99
C ALA A 390 -18.10 3.79 33.30
N LEU A 391 -17.67 4.67 34.23
CA LEU A 391 -16.29 4.71 34.71
C LEU A 391 -15.88 3.44 35.47
N ASP A 392 -16.76 2.92 36.32
CA ASP A 392 -16.50 1.68 37.06
C ASP A 392 -16.38 0.47 36.12
N ALA A 393 -17.26 0.34 35.13
CA ALA A 393 -17.19 -0.71 34.11
C ALA A 393 -15.89 -0.63 33.29
N PHE A 394 -15.49 0.58 32.90
CA PHE A 394 -14.25 0.82 32.17
C PHE A 394 -13.00 0.47 32.98
N GLU A 395 -12.96 0.79 34.28
CA GLU A 395 -11.83 0.38 35.13
C GLU A 395 -11.81 -1.13 35.42
N GLU A 396 -12.97 -1.78 35.54
CA GLU A 396 -13.05 -3.24 35.72
C GLU A 396 -12.51 -3.99 34.50
N GLU A 397 -12.86 -3.54 33.29
CA GLU A 397 -12.31 -4.07 32.03
C GLU A 397 -10.78 -3.89 31.99
N LYS A 398 -10.29 -2.69 32.32
CA LYS A 398 -8.86 -2.38 32.36
C LYS A 398 -8.11 -3.19 33.42
N GLN A 399 -8.75 -3.50 34.54
CA GLN A 399 -8.19 -4.32 35.60
C GLN A 399 -8.16 -5.80 35.22
N ALA A 400 -9.19 -6.32 34.56
CA ALA A 400 -9.24 -7.69 34.03
C ALA A 400 -8.13 -7.97 33.01
N VAL A 401 -7.87 -6.99 32.12
CA VAL A 401 -6.73 -7.05 31.18
C VAL A 401 -5.38 -7.09 31.90
N ARG A 402 -5.24 -6.40 33.04
CA ARG A 402 -3.99 -6.32 33.81
C ARG A 402 -3.72 -7.53 34.70
N THR A 403 -4.75 -8.21 35.20
CA THR A 403 -4.60 -9.35 36.11
C THR A 403 -4.38 -10.69 35.41
N GLY A 404 -4.43 -10.73 34.06
CA GLY A 404 -4.06 -11.92 33.29
C GLY A 404 -5.00 -13.12 33.47
N ASP A 405 -6.24 -12.91 33.93
CA ASP A 405 -7.20 -13.99 34.19
C ASP A 405 -7.90 -14.51 32.91
N LEU A 406 -7.45 -14.05 31.74
CA LEU A 406 -7.89 -14.52 30.43
C LEU A 406 -7.06 -15.74 30.01
N SER A 407 -7.28 -16.87 30.69
CA SER A 407 -6.87 -18.19 30.21
C SER A 407 -7.91 -18.83 29.27
N THR A 408 -8.83 -18.05 28.70
CA THR A 408 -9.85 -18.51 27.75
C THR A 408 -9.90 -17.63 26.50
N GLY A 409 -9.36 -18.17 25.39
CA GLY A 409 -9.86 -18.04 24.01
C GLY A 409 -10.02 -16.66 23.38
N TYR A 410 -9.24 -16.39 22.32
CA TYR A 410 -9.47 -15.32 21.32
C TYR A 410 -10.77 -15.49 20.49
N ASP A 411 -11.74 -16.26 20.97
CA ASP A 411 -12.98 -16.62 20.27
C ASP A 411 -14.07 -15.55 20.50
N GLY A 412 -13.79 -14.32 20.10
CA GLY A 412 -14.72 -13.20 20.21
C GLY A 412 -14.15 -11.80 20.00
N LEU A 413 -12.82 -11.65 19.84
CA LEU A 413 -12.15 -10.37 19.63
C LEU A 413 -12.04 -10.03 18.14
N ASP A 414 -12.21 -8.75 17.78
CA ASP A 414 -11.93 -8.28 16.42
C ASP A 414 -10.41 -8.27 16.19
N MET A 415 -9.86 -9.37 15.66
CA MET A 415 -8.42 -9.51 15.39
C MET A 415 -7.85 -8.41 14.50
N LEU A 416 -8.66 -7.78 13.62
CA LEU A 416 -8.18 -6.64 12.83
C LEU A 416 -7.92 -5.41 13.71
N GLN A 417 -8.68 -5.24 14.79
CA GLN A 417 -8.43 -4.20 15.79
C GLN A 417 -7.16 -4.50 16.58
N GLU A 418 -6.94 -5.74 16.99
CA GLU A 418 -5.71 -6.19 17.65
C GLU A 418 -4.46 -5.91 16.81
N TRP A 419 -4.47 -6.32 15.54
CA TRP A 419 -3.37 -6.03 14.63
C TRP A 419 -3.23 -4.54 14.28
N SER A 420 -4.32 -3.76 14.33
CA SER A 420 -4.25 -2.30 14.23
C SER A 420 -3.54 -1.69 15.45
N ARG A 421 -3.73 -2.22 16.65
CA ARG A 421 -2.99 -1.80 17.85
C ARG A 421 -1.51 -2.13 17.72
N VAL A 422 -1.15 -3.33 17.26
CA VAL A 422 0.24 -3.69 16.94
C VAL A 422 0.85 -2.71 15.92
N LEU A 423 0.11 -2.35 14.87
CA LEU A 423 0.60 -1.39 13.88
C LEU A 423 0.79 0.02 14.47
N GLN A 424 -0.09 0.47 15.38
CA GLN A 424 0.06 1.74 16.08
C GLN A 424 1.27 1.72 17.01
N ALA A 425 1.46 0.64 17.77
CA ALA A 425 2.63 0.45 18.62
C ALA A 425 3.93 0.45 17.82
N ARG A 426 3.96 -0.17 16.62
CA ARG A 426 5.09 -0.06 15.69
C ARG A 426 5.32 1.35 15.20
N GLU A 427 4.25 2.10 14.91
CA GLU A 427 4.39 3.48 14.48
C GLU A 427 4.94 4.36 15.60
N ASP A 428 4.48 4.17 16.84
CA ASP A 428 4.98 4.89 18.01
C ASP A 428 6.43 4.49 18.35
N LEU A 429 6.77 3.20 18.26
CA LEU A 429 8.14 2.72 18.37
C LEU A 429 9.04 3.34 17.31
N ALA A 430 8.59 3.35 16.05
CA ALA A 430 9.36 3.89 14.96
C ALA A 430 9.49 5.43 15.06
N ARG A 431 8.50 6.11 15.62
CA ARG A 431 8.60 7.54 16.00
C ARG A 431 9.63 7.78 17.11
N GLY A 432 10.03 6.73 17.83
CA GLY A 432 10.87 6.79 19.02
C GLY A 432 10.16 7.48 20.17
N SER A 433 10.76 7.45 21.35
CA SER A 433 10.44 8.32 22.49
C SER A 433 10.80 9.79 22.18
N ASN A 434 10.23 10.34 21.10
CA ASN A 434 10.05 11.74 20.71
C ASN A 434 11.09 12.80 21.15
N ARG A 435 12.38 12.48 21.31
CA ARG A 435 13.39 13.49 21.64
C ARG A 435 13.99 14.05 20.35
N THR A 436 13.42 15.15 19.88
CA THR A 436 14.12 15.98 18.87
C THR A 436 15.44 16.44 19.49
N LEU A 437 16.56 16.03 18.91
CA LEU A 437 17.87 16.48 19.37
C LEU A 437 18.16 17.84 18.75
N ASN A 438 18.33 18.86 19.56
CA ASN A 438 18.63 20.19 19.03
C ASN A 438 20.14 20.32 18.86
N TYR A 439 20.60 20.81 17.71
CA TYR A 439 22.00 21.14 17.50
C TYR A 439 22.24 22.65 17.53
N SER A 440 23.39 23.05 18.06
CA SER A 440 23.81 24.45 18.22
C SER A 440 24.78 24.90 17.13
N ASN A 441 25.47 23.95 16.50
CA ASN A 441 26.51 24.19 15.50
C ASN A 441 26.58 23.07 14.46
N ARG A 442 27.18 23.35 13.29
CA ARG A 442 27.35 22.36 12.22
C ARG A 442 28.64 22.56 11.42
N VAL A 443 29.22 21.46 10.94
CA VAL A 443 30.32 21.46 9.95
C VAL A 443 29.93 20.53 8.80
N VAL A 444 29.64 21.09 7.63
CA VAL A 444 29.25 20.32 6.43
C VAL A 444 30.48 19.96 5.61
N ARG A 445 30.63 18.68 5.26
CA ARG A 445 31.72 18.10 4.46
C ARG A 445 31.13 17.27 3.32
N GLY A 446 30.61 17.96 2.29
CA GLY A 446 30.03 17.32 1.11
C GLY A 446 28.78 16.51 1.42
N ARG A 447 28.93 15.21 1.70
CA ARG A 447 27.84 14.29 2.06
C ARG A 447 27.71 14.04 3.57
N GLU A 448 28.65 14.54 4.35
CA GLU A 448 28.66 14.38 5.81
C GLU A 448 28.41 15.72 6.49
N VAL A 449 27.81 15.68 7.67
CA VAL A 449 27.68 16.84 8.55
C VAL A 449 27.94 16.43 9.99
N ASP A 450 28.88 17.12 10.62
CA ASP A 450 29.10 17.04 12.06
C ASP A 450 28.18 18.04 12.75
N LEU A 451 27.38 17.59 13.70
CA LEU A 451 26.40 18.39 14.45
C LEU A 451 26.75 18.37 15.94
N GLU A 452 26.87 19.55 16.52
CA GLU A 452 27.11 19.74 17.96
C GLU A 452 25.76 19.85 18.66
N LEU A 453 25.42 18.88 19.51
CA LEU A 453 24.15 18.78 20.21
C LEU A 453 24.08 19.76 21.38
N ARG A 454 22.88 20.28 21.67
CA ARG A 454 22.63 21.15 22.83
C ARG A 454 22.55 20.35 24.12
N ASP A 455 22.02 19.14 24.05
CA ASP A 455 21.88 18.23 25.17
C ASP A 455 22.65 16.95 24.86
N PRO A 456 23.45 16.42 25.81
CA PRO A 456 24.13 15.16 25.63
C PRO A 456 23.15 14.00 25.50
N VAL A 457 23.53 12.99 24.73
CA VAL A 457 22.73 11.80 24.45
C VAL A 457 23.52 10.55 24.86
N GLU A 458 22.98 9.80 25.80
CA GLU A 458 23.59 8.56 26.32
C GLU A 458 23.22 7.31 25.48
N GLU A 459 22.18 7.41 24.64
CA GLU A 459 21.73 6.34 23.74
C GLU A 459 22.68 6.20 22.54
N ASP A 460 22.98 4.97 22.10
CA ASP A 460 23.78 4.71 20.89
C ASP A 460 22.93 4.91 19.63
N LEU A 461 23.21 5.98 18.91
CA LEU A 461 22.51 6.37 17.69
C LEU A 461 23.23 5.87 16.43
N VAL A 462 24.42 5.28 16.53
CA VAL A 462 25.21 4.91 15.36
C VAL A 462 24.49 3.82 14.55
N GLY A 463 24.30 4.09 13.26
CA GLY A 463 23.57 3.23 12.32
C GLY A 463 22.08 3.56 12.17
N THR A 464 21.54 4.52 12.93
CA THR A 464 20.14 4.96 12.82
C THR A 464 19.98 6.08 11.79
N ASP A 465 18.82 6.15 11.13
CA ASP A 465 18.51 7.18 10.13
C ASP A 465 17.82 8.40 10.78
N TRP A 466 18.28 9.59 10.43
CA TRP A 466 17.81 10.86 10.99
C TRP A 466 17.60 11.93 9.91
N GLU A 467 16.71 12.87 10.18
CA GLU A 467 16.43 14.03 9.35
C GLU A 467 16.73 15.32 10.11
N ILE A 468 17.39 16.24 9.42
CA ILE A 468 17.73 17.58 9.90
C ILE A 468 16.58 18.51 9.54
N VAL A 469 15.99 19.15 10.53
CA VAL A 469 14.89 20.11 10.39
C VAL A 469 15.35 21.53 10.74
N ALA A 470 14.92 22.49 9.92
CA ALA A 470 15.16 23.92 10.18
C ALA A 470 14.45 24.37 11.46
N ARG A 471 15.02 25.38 12.14
CA ARG A 471 14.59 25.80 13.48
C ARG A 471 13.14 26.29 13.53
N ASP A 472 12.72 27.04 12.50
CA ASP A 472 11.46 27.80 12.54
C ASP A 472 10.35 27.26 11.62
N SER A 473 10.66 26.35 10.67
CA SER A 473 9.72 25.98 9.60
C SER A 473 9.25 24.51 9.63
N ARG A 474 9.73 23.67 10.56
CA ARG A 474 9.56 22.19 10.52
C ARG A 474 9.99 21.57 9.17
N ARG A 475 10.68 22.33 8.31
CA ARG A 475 11.11 21.92 6.97
C ARG A 475 12.31 21.00 7.09
N VAL A 476 12.21 19.82 6.49
CA VAL A 476 13.33 18.86 6.38
C VAL A 476 14.34 19.41 5.37
N VAL A 477 15.58 19.58 5.80
CA VAL A 477 16.67 20.16 5.01
C VAL A 477 17.59 19.09 4.46
N ALA A 478 17.85 18.03 5.23
CA ALA A 478 18.64 16.88 4.82
C ALA A 478 18.24 15.64 5.62
N TYR A 479 18.59 14.45 5.11
CA TYR A 479 18.42 13.19 5.82
C TYR A 479 19.66 12.33 5.63
N GLY A 480 19.94 11.43 6.57
CA GLY A 480 21.10 10.55 6.49
C GLY A 480 21.23 9.65 7.71
N GLN A 481 22.22 8.78 7.66
CA GLN A 481 22.51 7.82 8.73
C GLN A 481 23.56 8.40 9.68
N ILE A 482 23.39 8.21 10.99
CA ILE A 482 24.44 8.52 11.95
C ILE A 482 25.56 7.50 11.80
N ILE A 483 26.76 7.97 11.49
CA ILE A 483 27.94 7.11 11.28
C ILE A 483 28.93 7.18 12.44
N ASN A 484 28.82 8.21 13.28
CA ASN A 484 29.64 8.41 14.45
C ASN A 484 28.90 9.25 15.49
N GLN A 485 29.20 9.04 16.77
CA GLN A 485 28.62 9.75 17.89
C GLN A 485 29.67 9.91 19.01
N ASP A 486 29.70 11.10 19.60
CA ASP A 486 30.34 11.41 20.87
C ASP A 486 29.26 11.84 21.90
N SER A 487 29.65 12.20 23.12
CA SER A 487 28.71 12.59 24.19
C SER A 487 27.81 13.78 23.84
N ASP A 488 28.31 14.69 23.01
CA ASP A 488 27.73 16.00 22.69
C ASP A 488 27.75 16.30 21.18
N SER A 489 28.13 15.33 20.34
CA SER A 489 28.14 15.51 18.89
C SER A 489 27.76 14.26 18.13
N VAL A 490 27.23 14.44 16.93
CA VAL A 490 26.89 13.34 16.01
C VAL A 490 27.32 13.68 14.59
N THR A 491 27.83 12.68 13.87
CA THR A 491 28.14 12.80 12.44
C THR A 491 27.08 12.08 11.62
N LEU A 492 26.38 12.82 10.77
CA LEU A 492 25.35 12.31 9.88
C LEU A 492 25.88 12.25 8.44
N ARG A 493 25.69 11.11 7.75
CA ARG A 493 26.03 10.90 6.34
C ARG A 493 24.79 10.77 5.47
N SER A 494 24.61 11.70 4.54
CA SER A 494 23.54 11.72 3.55
C SER A 494 23.93 10.97 2.26
N LYS A 495 22.92 10.41 1.55
CA LYS A 495 23.10 9.81 0.22
C LYS A 495 23.38 10.85 -0.86
N THR A 496 22.83 12.05 -0.70
CA THR A 496 23.04 13.21 -1.57
C THR A 496 23.91 14.26 -0.88
N PRO A 497 24.64 15.11 -1.63
CA PRO A 497 25.36 16.24 -1.03
C PRO A 497 24.42 17.09 -0.17
N ILE A 498 24.89 17.48 1.02
CA ILE A 498 24.13 18.28 1.97
C ILE A 498 24.33 19.75 1.56
N GLY A 499 23.22 20.42 1.20
CA GLY A 499 23.23 21.84 0.86
C GLY A 499 23.49 22.76 2.06
N ALA A 500 23.25 24.06 1.89
CA ALA A 500 23.39 25.03 2.97
C ALA A 500 22.38 24.75 4.10
N LEU A 501 22.88 24.22 5.24
CA LEU A 501 22.11 24.05 6.47
C LEU A 501 22.07 25.33 7.30
N GLU A 502 21.20 25.47 8.28
CA GLU A 502 21.21 26.57 9.28
C GLU A 502 22.10 26.24 10.49
N ARG A 503 22.73 27.25 11.14
CA ARG A 503 23.70 27.06 12.25
C ARG A 503 23.15 26.28 13.43
N SER A 504 21.87 26.39 13.68
CA SER A 504 21.16 25.60 14.69
C SER A 504 19.87 25.07 14.10
N GLY A 505 19.43 23.90 14.55
CA GLY A 505 18.21 23.26 14.08
C GLY A 505 17.88 22.03 14.92
N GLY A 506 16.94 21.21 14.46
CA GLY A 506 16.58 19.96 15.11
C GLY A 506 17.02 18.75 14.31
N LEU A 507 17.28 17.65 15.00
CA LEU A 507 17.48 16.31 14.47
C LEU A 507 16.29 15.46 14.91
N ARG A 508 15.62 14.80 13.97
CA ARG A 508 14.51 13.87 14.26
C ARG A 508 14.78 12.50 13.65
N PRO A 509 14.29 11.40 14.25
CA PRO A 509 14.37 10.08 13.64
C PRO A 509 13.70 10.08 12.25
N PHE A 510 14.43 9.67 11.21
CA PHE A 510 13.92 9.62 9.85
C PHE A 510 13.18 8.32 9.61
N LEU A 511 11.85 8.41 9.64
CA LEU A 511 10.95 7.29 9.40
C LEU A 511 10.79 6.90 7.92
N GLY A 512 11.40 7.63 6.97
CA GLY A 512 11.05 7.68 5.54
C GLY A 512 10.37 6.44 4.91
N PRO A 513 11.13 5.41 4.46
CA PRO A 513 10.57 4.21 3.84
C PRO A 513 9.61 3.45 4.76
N SER A 514 9.89 3.42 6.06
CA SER A 514 9.08 2.76 7.09
C SER A 514 7.72 3.44 7.26
N ARG A 515 7.60 4.77 7.17
CA ARG A 515 6.32 5.49 7.22
C ARG A 515 5.43 5.15 6.03
N LYS A 516 5.99 5.11 4.81
CA LYS A 516 5.25 4.68 3.62
C LYS A 516 4.84 3.21 3.72
N ALA A 517 5.69 2.37 4.30
CA ALA A 517 5.41 0.95 4.55
C ALA A 517 4.28 0.76 5.57
N LEU A 518 4.34 1.43 6.72
CA LEU A 518 3.31 1.45 7.76
C LEU A 518 2.00 2.01 7.22
N GLN A 519 2.04 3.07 6.41
CA GLN A 519 0.85 3.63 5.77
C GLN A 519 0.18 2.62 4.83
N ARG A 520 0.95 1.88 4.01
CA ARG A 520 0.37 0.83 3.14
C ARG A 520 -0.31 -0.29 3.94
N GLN A 521 0.27 -0.68 5.08
CA GLN A 521 -0.34 -1.65 5.99
C GLN A 521 -1.64 -1.11 6.59
N ARG A 522 -1.66 0.16 6.99
CA ARG A 522 -2.85 0.86 7.48
C ARG A 522 -3.95 0.96 6.43
N ASP A 523 -3.59 1.31 5.20
CA ASP A 523 -4.54 1.39 4.08
C ASP A 523 -5.18 0.02 3.82
N ALA A 524 -4.40 -1.07 3.89
CA ALA A 524 -4.89 -2.44 3.75
C ALA A 524 -5.85 -2.86 4.88
N LEU A 525 -5.49 -2.57 6.14
CA LEU A 525 -6.37 -2.80 7.28
C LEU A 525 -7.68 -2.00 7.17
N SER A 526 -7.60 -0.74 6.77
CA SER A 526 -8.76 0.12 6.53
C SER A 526 -9.64 -0.44 5.42
N ALA A 527 -9.05 -0.91 4.32
CA ALA A 527 -9.77 -1.51 3.21
C ALA A 527 -10.52 -2.78 3.62
N LEU A 528 -9.89 -3.66 4.41
CA LEU A 528 -10.53 -4.85 4.97
C LEU A 528 -11.67 -4.47 5.93
N ARG A 529 -11.44 -3.52 6.83
CA ARG A 529 -12.45 -3.08 7.82
C ARG A 529 -13.68 -2.45 7.16
N ASN A 530 -13.45 -1.62 6.14
CA ASN A 530 -14.50 -0.87 5.46
C ASN A 530 -15.16 -1.65 4.31
N GLY A 531 -14.73 -2.89 4.03
CA GLY A 531 -15.27 -3.71 2.95
C GLY A 531 -14.89 -3.22 1.54
N THR A 532 -13.84 -2.40 1.41
CA THR A 532 -13.33 -1.88 0.12
C THR A 532 -12.13 -2.66 -0.42
N ALA A 533 -11.76 -3.76 0.26
CA ALA A 533 -10.82 -4.75 -0.28
C ALA A 533 -11.36 -5.37 -1.58
N ALA A 534 -10.46 -5.93 -2.39
CA ALA A 534 -10.80 -6.60 -3.65
C ALA A 534 -11.84 -7.73 -3.48
N ARG A 535 -11.89 -8.30 -2.28
CA ARG A 535 -12.97 -9.16 -1.82
C ARG A 535 -13.54 -8.64 -0.48
N PRO A 536 -14.77 -8.12 -0.47
CA PRO A 536 -15.39 -7.60 0.76
C PRO A 536 -15.55 -8.66 1.87
N GLU A 537 -15.83 -9.91 1.52
CA GLU A 537 -16.06 -11.01 2.46
C GLU A 537 -14.77 -11.47 3.16
N LEU A 538 -13.60 -11.08 2.66
CA LEU A 538 -12.31 -11.50 3.23
C LEU A 538 -12.16 -11.10 4.70
N ARG A 539 -12.78 -9.98 5.12
CA ARG A 539 -12.85 -9.59 6.54
C ARG A 539 -13.49 -10.70 7.38
N ALA A 540 -14.66 -11.16 6.99
CA ALA A 540 -15.40 -12.20 7.71
C ALA A 540 -14.61 -13.52 7.71
N ARG A 541 -13.94 -13.86 6.61
CA ARG A 541 -13.08 -15.06 6.53
C ARG A 541 -11.81 -14.98 7.39
N ILE A 542 -11.26 -13.79 7.61
CA ILE A 542 -10.12 -13.59 8.53
C ILE A 542 -10.57 -13.68 9.99
N GLN A 543 -11.71 -13.08 10.32
CA GLN A 543 -12.28 -13.08 11.68
C GLN A 543 -12.80 -14.47 12.08
N ASN A 544 -13.45 -15.18 11.15
CA ASN A 544 -13.98 -16.54 11.34
C ASN A 544 -13.37 -17.52 10.31
N PRO A 545 -12.09 -17.93 10.44
CA PRO A 545 -11.45 -18.83 9.47
C PRO A 545 -12.11 -20.21 9.33
N ALA A 546 -12.86 -20.65 10.35
CA ALA A 546 -13.60 -21.90 10.33
C ALA A 546 -14.71 -21.92 9.25
N GLU A 547 -15.20 -20.75 8.82
CA GLU A 547 -16.24 -20.62 7.79
C GLU A 547 -15.69 -20.55 6.36
N VAL A 548 -14.38 -20.70 6.18
CA VAL A 548 -13.77 -20.72 4.85
C VAL A 548 -14.29 -21.92 4.04
N GLU A 549 -14.75 -21.62 2.82
CA GLU A 549 -15.34 -22.62 1.95
C GLU A 549 -14.30 -23.64 1.47
N ALA A 550 -14.75 -24.89 1.28
CA ALA A 550 -13.88 -25.92 0.74
C ALA A 550 -13.47 -25.61 -0.70
N PRO A 551 -12.18 -25.76 -1.05
CA PRO A 551 -11.76 -25.65 -2.44
C PRO A 551 -12.46 -26.71 -3.26
N ILE A 552 -12.85 -26.38 -4.50
CA ILE A 552 -13.44 -27.33 -5.45
C ILE A 552 -12.30 -27.87 -6.33
N PRO A 553 -11.70 -29.03 -6.01
CA PRO A 553 -10.45 -29.44 -6.65
C PRO A 553 -10.62 -29.59 -8.16
N ARG A 554 -9.66 -29.07 -8.92
CA ARG A 554 -9.64 -29.17 -10.38
C ARG A 554 -8.67 -30.26 -10.78
N LYS A 555 -9.15 -31.25 -11.53
CA LYS A 555 -8.32 -32.34 -12.03
C LYS A 555 -7.27 -31.81 -13.00
N VAL A 556 -6.02 -32.26 -12.83
CA VAL A 556 -4.90 -31.93 -13.71
C VAL A 556 -4.34 -33.18 -14.36
N ASP A 557 -4.37 -33.23 -15.69
CA ASP A 557 -3.90 -34.39 -16.47
C ASP A 557 -2.44 -34.23 -16.97
N ASP A 558 -2.01 -33.00 -17.27
CA ASP A 558 -0.64 -32.70 -17.74
C ASP A 558 0.14 -31.90 -16.71
N TRP A 559 1.29 -32.42 -16.28
CA TRP A 559 2.15 -31.81 -15.25
C TRP A 559 3.46 -31.32 -15.87
N VAL A 560 3.97 -30.16 -15.44
CA VAL A 560 5.23 -29.61 -15.98
C VAL A 560 6.44 -30.39 -15.46
N GLY A 561 6.39 -30.84 -14.20
CA GLY A 561 7.45 -31.60 -13.55
C GLY A 561 6.97 -32.84 -12.80
N THR A 562 7.92 -33.59 -12.25
CA THR A 562 7.63 -34.74 -11.39
C THR A 562 7.25 -34.26 -9.99
N LEU A 563 5.97 -34.31 -9.67
CA LEU A 563 5.43 -33.96 -8.36
C LEU A 563 4.95 -35.20 -7.61
N ASP A 564 5.18 -35.23 -6.29
CA ASP A 564 4.55 -36.22 -5.40
C ASP A 564 3.05 -35.98 -5.23
N ASP A 565 2.36 -37.00 -4.74
CA ASP A 565 0.90 -36.98 -4.58
C ASP A 565 0.41 -35.90 -3.61
N GLY A 566 1.23 -35.54 -2.61
CA GLY A 566 0.93 -34.45 -1.68
C GLY A 566 0.86 -33.10 -2.41
N LYS A 567 1.87 -32.80 -3.23
CA LYS A 567 1.90 -31.61 -4.08
C LYS A 567 0.78 -31.62 -5.12
N LYS A 568 0.53 -32.75 -5.79
CA LYS A 568 -0.56 -32.84 -6.78
C LYS A 568 -1.90 -32.46 -6.17
N LYS A 569 -2.25 -33.04 -5.02
CA LYS A 569 -3.49 -32.69 -4.30
C LYS A 569 -3.54 -31.20 -3.91
N ALA A 570 -2.41 -30.64 -3.47
CA ALA A 570 -2.32 -29.21 -3.16
C ALA A 570 -2.53 -28.33 -4.40
N VAL A 571 -2.00 -28.70 -5.57
CA VAL A 571 -2.24 -27.99 -6.85
C VAL A 571 -3.70 -28.06 -7.25
N GLU A 572 -4.31 -29.25 -7.25
CA GLU A 572 -5.71 -29.43 -7.62
C GLU A 572 -6.65 -28.60 -6.73
N ALA A 573 -6.39 -28.57 -5.41
CA ALA A 573 -7.12 -27.74 -4.46
C ALA A 573 -6.85 -26.24 -4.68
N ALA A 574 -5.60 -25.84 -4.95
CA ALA A 574 -5.22 -24.46 -5.22
C ALA A 574 -5.94 -23.86 -6.43
N LEU A 575 -6.13 -24.63 -7.51
CA LEU A 575 -6.89 -24.19 -8.68
C LEU A 575 -8.36 -23.91 -8.33
N GLY A 576 -8.90 -24.72 -7.41
CA GLY A 576 -10.26 -24.68 -6.90
C GLY A 576 -10.53 -23.72 -5.74
N VAL A 577 -9.52 -23.02 -5.24
CA VAL A 577 -9.67 -22.21 -4.02
C VAL A 577 -10.62 -21.04 -4.26
N GLN A 578 -11.55 -20.86 -3.31
CA GLN A 578 -12.47 -19.73 -3.28
C GLN A 578 -11.86 -18.60 -2.46
N ASP A 579 -11.61 -18.78 -1.16
CA ASP A 579 -11.11 -17.71 -0.27
C ASP A 579 -9.58 -17.76 -0.10
N VAL A 580 -9.13 -18.71 0.72
CA VAL A 580 -7.76 -18.83 1.20
C VAL A 580 -7.37 -20.30 1.27
N LEU A 581 -6.17 -20.63 0.81
CA LEU A 581 -5.53 -21.94 0.99
C LEU A 581 -4.20 -21.78 1.72
N LEU A 582 -3.94 -22.67 2.68
CA LEU A 582 -2.69 -22.73 3.41
C LEU A 582 -1.88 -23.94 2.98
N VAL A 583 -0.63 -23.72 2.60
CA VAL A 583 0.34 -24.78 2.33
C VAL A 583 1.52 -24.64 3.28
N GLU A 584 1.65 -25.60 4.19
CA GLU A 584 2.81 -25.76 5.04
C GLU A 584 3.87 -26.61 4.35
N GLY A 585 5.00 -25.99 4.06
CA GLY A 585 6.11 -26.60 3.34
C GLY A 585 7.40 -26.58 4.16
N PRO A 586 7.68 -27.64 4.93
CA PRO A 586 8.96 -27.86 5.59
C PRO A 586 10.19 -27.71 4.67
N PRO A 587 11.43 -27.60 5.20
CA PRO A 587 12.65 -27.41 4.40
C PRO A 587 12.82 -28.53 3.37
N GLY A 588 13.14 -28.15 2.13
CA GLY A 588 13.42 -29.12 1.06
C GLY A 588 12.20 -29.75 0.41
N THR A 589 10.98 -29.40 0.82
CA THR A 589 9.73 -29.96 0.24
C THR A 589 9.39 -29.45 -1.15
N GLY A 590 10.15 -28.53 -1.74
CA GLY A 590 9.89 -28.05 -3.11
C GLY A 590 8.74 -27.02 -3.22
N LYS A 591 8.60 -26.14 -2.22
CA LYS A 591 7.62 -25.03 -2.22
C LYS A 591 7.62 -24.21 -3.51
N THR A 592 8.81 -23.85 -4.00
CA THR A 592 8.95 -23.02 -5.20
C THR A 592 8.51 -23.77 -6.47
N ASP A 593 8.75 -25.08 -6.53
CA ASP A 593 8.28 -25.93 -7.64
C ASP A 593 6.74 -26.07 -7.60
N LEU A 594 6.17 -26.20 -6.39
CA LEU A 594 4.72 -26.18 -6.20
C LEU A 594 4.11 -24.85 -6.66
N ILE A 595 4.69 -23.71 -6.28
CA ILE A 595 4.24 -22.39 -6.70
C ILE A 595 4.28 -22.28 -8.23
N ALA A 596 5.37 -22.73 -8.87
CA ALA A 596 5.50 -22.69 -10.32
C ALA A 596 4.41 -23.52 -11.02
N GLU A 597 4.12 -24.72 -10.51
CA GLU A 597 3.04 -25.56 -11.03
C GLU A 597 1.66 -24.90 -10.85
N ILE A 598 1.36 -24.35 -9.67
CA ILE A 598 0.09 -23.66 -9.42
C ILE A 598 -0.10 -22.51 -10.41
N VAL A 599 0.94 -21.72 -10.66
CA VAL A 599 0.87 -20.59 -11.61
C VAL A 599 0.67 -21.11 -13.03
N PHE A 600 1.43 -22.11 -13.46
CA PHE A 600 1.30 -22.71 -14.78
C PHE A 600 -0.12 -23.22 -15.03
N GLN A 601 -0.65 -24.04 -14.12
CA GLN A 601 -1.98 -24.63 -14.25
C GLN A 601 -3.09 -23.56 -14.18
N SER A 602 -2.92 -22.55 -13.32
CA SER A 602 -3.86 -21.42 -13.22
C SER A 602 -3.95 -20.63 -14.53
N LEU A 603 -2.80 -20.36 -15.17
CA LEU A 603 -2.75 -19.66 -16.45
C LEU A 603 -3.21 -20.54 -17.62
N LYS A 604 -3.05 -21.87 -17.53
CA LYS A 604 -3.59 -22.82 -18.49
C LYS A 604 -5.12 -22.85 -18.46
N GLU A 605 -5.73 -22.91 -17.26
CA GLU A 605 -7.19 -22.88 -17.09
C GLU A 605 -7.76 -21.49 -17.43
N ARG A 606 -7.07 -20.41 -17.03
CA ARG A 606 -7.54 -19.03 -17.16
C ARG A 606 -6.42 -18.14 -17.72
N PRO A 607 -6.25 -18.07 -19.07
CA PRO A 607 -5.17 -17.31 -19.70
C PRO A 607 -5.14 -15.81 -19.42
N ASN A 608 -6.29 -15.25 -19.03
CA ASN A 608 -6.47 -13.84 -18.68
C ASN A 608 -6.36 -13.58 -17.17
N SER A 609 -6.18 -14.62 -16.36
CA SER A 609 -6.02 -14.47 -14.91
C SER A 609 -4.73 -13.72 -14.61
N ARG A 610 -4.80 -12.77 -13.68
CA ARG A 610 -3.62 -12.09 -13.16
C ARG A 610 -3.21 -12.64 -11.81
N ILE A 611 -1.95 -13.07 -11.72
CA ILE A 611 -1.39 -13.70 -10.53
C ILE A 611 -0.34 -12.78 -9.92
N LEU A 612 -0.53 -12.45 -8.64
CA LEU A 612 0.43 -11.73 -7.81
C LEU A 612 1.27 -12.74 -7.03
N ILE A 613 2.59 -12.65 -7.11
CA ILE A 613 3.52 -13.44 -6.30
C ILE A 613 4.29 -12.51 -5.38
N VAL A 614 4.14 -12.72 -4.08
CA VAL A 614 4.75 -11.86 -3.07
C VAL A 614 5.48 -12.67 -2.01
N SER A 615 6.51 -12.08 -1.43
CA SER A 615 7.17 -12.59 -0.24
C SER A 615 7.73 -11.46 0.61
N GLN A 616 8.10 -11.75 1.86
CA GLN A 616 8.75 -10.77 2.72
C GLN A 616 10.17 -10.42 2.22
N THR A 617 10.85 -11.35 1.56
CA THR A 617 12.24 -11.16 1.11
C THR A 617 12.37 -11.09 -0.41
N HIS A 618 13.33 -10.31 -0.92
CA HIS A 618 13.62 -10.24 -2.35
C HIS A 618 14.08 -11.60 -2.91
N VAL A 619 14.91 -12.32 -2.15
CA VAL A 619 15.47 -13.62 -2.55
C VAL A 619 14.38 -14.66 -2.83
N ALA A 620 13.35 -14.75 -1.97
CA ALA A 620 12.25 -15.69 -2.17
C ALA A 620 11.44 -15.38 -3.44
N VAL A 621 11.15 -14.09 -3.68
CA VAL A 621 10.47 -13.64 -4.91
C VAL A 621 11.29 -14.01 -6.15
N ASP A 622 12.59 -13.69 -6.13
CA ASP A 622 13.46 -13.87 -7.30
C ASP A 622 13.68 -15.37 -7.61
N ASN A 623 13.74 -16.21 -6.58
CA ASN A 623 13.75 -17.68 -6.74
C ASN A 623 12.46 -18.20 -7.38
N ALA A 624 11.29 -17.72 -6.93
CA ALA A 624 10.01 -18.07 -7.54
C ALA A 624 9.96 -17.66 -9.01
N LEU A 625 10.39 -16.43 -9.34
CA LEU A 625 10.42 -15.95 -10.72
C LEU A 625 11.34 -16.77 -11.64
N THR A 626 12.51 -17.16 -11.13
CA THR A 626 13.44 -18.01 -11.89
C THR A 626 12.78 -19.34 -12.26
N ARG A 627 12.03 -19.96 -11.34
CA ARG A 627 11.29 -21.20 -11.61
C ARG A 627 10.17 -21.01 -12.62
N LEU A 628 9.47 -19.88 -12.59
CA LEU A 628 8.42 -19.58 -13.57
C LEU A 628 8.97 -19.40 -14.98
N GLU A 629 10.11 -18.70 -15.13
CA GLU A 629 10.79 -18.60 -16.43
C GLU A 629 11.25 -19.98 -16.93
N GLN A 630 11.80 -20.82 -16.06
CA GLN A 630 12.18 -22.20 -16.40
C GLN A 630 10.99 -23.07 -16.80
N ALA A 631 9.81 -22.83 -16.22
CA ALA A 631 8.56 -23.48 -16.60
C ALA A 631 7.94 -22.91 -17.89
N GLY A 632 8.58 -21.94 -18.55
CA GLY A 632 8.12 -21.37 -19.82
C GLY A 632 7.00 -20.35 -19.69
N ILE A 633 6.80 -19.75 -18.50
CA ILE A 633 5.74 -18.77 -18.28
C ILE A 633 6.16 -17.40 -18.82
N GLU A 634 5.35 -16.85 -19.72
CA GLU A 634 5.56 -15.52 -20.30
C GLU A 634 4.77 -14.42 -19.57
N GLY A 635 5.10 -13.16 -19.86
CA GLY A 635 4.35 -12.01 -19.30
C GLY A 635 4.61 -11.75 -17.81
N ILE A 636 5.80 -12.13 -17.32
CA ILE A 636 6.23 -11.91 -15.94
C ILE A 636 6.82 -10.50 -15.76
N VAL A 637 6.43 -9.81 -14.69
CA VAL A 637 6.96 -8.50 -14.30
C VAL A 637 7.37 -8.48 -12.82
N ARG A 638 8.62 -8.10 -12.55
CA ARG A 638 9.16 -7.86 -11.20
C ARG A 638 9.06 -6.39 -10.83
N LEU A 639 8.38 -6.08 -9.74
CA LEU A 639 8.21 -4.73 -9.19
C LEU A 639 9.27 -4.46 -8.12
N GLY A 640 10.24 -3.62 -8.44
CA GLY A 640 11.33 -3.22 -7.53
C GLY A 640 12.08 -2.01 -8.08
N HIS A 641 12.97 -1.44 -7.26
CA HIS A 641 13.84 -0.36 -7.73
C HIS A 641 14.93 -0.94 -8.65
N PRO A 642 15.24 -0.32 -9.81
CA PRO A 642 16.22 -0.83 -10.78
C PRO A 642 17.60 -1.11 -10.20
N ASP A 643 18.01 -0.26 -9.25
CA ASP A 643 19.32 -0.30 -8.60
C ASP A 643 19.29 -0.94 -7.20
N ASP A 644 18.24 -1.68 -6.84
CA ASP A 644 18.20 -2.38 -5.55
C ASP A 644 19.19 -3.56 -5.59
N PRO A 645 20.29 -3.53 -4.81
CA PRO A 645 21.31 -4.58 -4.84
C PRO A 645 20.79 -5.92 -4.31
N ARG A 646 19.60 -5.95 -3.67
CA ARG A 646 18.97 -7.16 -3.16
C ARG A 646 18.22 -7.95 -4.24
N VAL A 647 18.00 -7.36 -5.42
CA VAL A 647 17.39 -8.06 -6.55
C VAL A 647 18.46 -8.89 -7.25
N ASP A 648 18.16 -10.18 -7.46
CA ASP A 648 19.09 -11.07 -8.14
C ASP A 648 19.31 -10.64 -9.60
N LYS A 649 20.58 -10.67 -10.04
CA LYS A 649 20.96 -10.28 -11.40
C LYS A 649 20.27 -11.15 -12.45
N THR A 650 20.02 -12.42 -12.14
CA THR A 650 19.38 -13.39 -13.04
C THR A 650 17.95 -13.02 -13.40
N VAL A 651 17.21 -12.32 -12.53
CA VAL A 651 15.82 -11.87 -12.79
C VAL A 651 15.73 -10.37 -13.07
N SER A 652 16.85 -9.66 -13.09
CA SER A 652 16.88 -8.21 -13.26
C SER A 652 16.29 -7.75 -14.60
N HIS A 653 16.29 -8.60 -15.64
CA HIS A 653 15.61 -8.33 -16.92
C HIS A 653 14.08 -8.37 -16.82
N LEU A 654 13.51 -8.93 -15.74
CA LEU A 654 12.07 -8.93 -15.47
C LEU A 654 11.59 -7.65 -14.79
N LEU A 655 12.50 -6.77 -14.35
CA LEU A 655 12.13 -5.50 -13.71
C LEU A 655 11.24 -4.65 -14.62
N LEU A 656 10.19 -4.05 -14.05
CA LEU A 656 9.20 -3.24 -14.77
C LEU A 656 9.86 -2.25 -15.75
N ASN A 657 10.81 -1.44 -15.29
CA ASN A 657 11.46 -0.44 -16.13
C ASN A 657 12.17 -1.08 -17.34
N ARG A 658 12.90 -2.19 -17.13
CA ARG A 658 13.60 -2.89 -18.22
C ARG A 658 12.63 -3.56 -19.19
N ARG A 659 11.52 -4.10 -18.68
CA ARG A 659 10.45 -4.70 -19.49
C ARG A 659 9.72 -3.64 -20.31
N MET A 660 9.47 -2.47 -19.74
CA MET A 660 8.89 -1.32 -20.45
C MET A 660 9.84 -0.83 -21.55
N THR A 661 11.14 -0.72 -21.30
CA THR A 661 12.12 -0.37 -22.34
C THR A 661 12.08 -1.37 -23.49
N LYS A 662 12.15 -2.68 -23.21
CA LYS A 662 12.06 -3.73 -24.24
C LYS A 662 10.72 -3.71 -24.98
N TRP A 663 9.63 -3.43 -24.29
CA TRP A 663 8.30 -3.32 -24.89
C TRP A 663 8.20 -2.13 -25.83
N ALA A 664 8.71 -0.96 -25.41
CA ALA A 664 8.79 0.24 -26.23
C ALA A 664 9.67 0.02 -27.47
N GLU A 665 10.82 -0.66 -27.34
CA GLU A 665 11.66 -1.08 -28.47
C GLU A 665 10.94 -2.05 -29.41
N GLY A 666 10.10 -2.94 -28.88
CA GLY A 666 9.24 -3.83 -29.65
C GLY A 666 8.20 -3.07 -30.48
N ILE A 667 7.49 -2.13 -29.84
CA ILE A 667 6.54 -1.23 -30.50
C ILE A 667 7.25 -0.44 -31.60
N ARG A 668 8.42 0.14 -31.30
CA ARG A 668 9.26 0.86 -32.27
C ARG A 668 9.58 0.02 -33.49
N ARG A 669 10.11 -1.19 -33.30
CA ARG A 669 10.48 -2.09 -34.41
C ARG A 669 9.28 -2.53 -35.24
N ASN A 670 8.13 -2.76 -34.62
CA ASN A 670 6.91 -3.16 -35.33
C ASN A 670 6.36 -2.00 -36.15
N ALA A 671 6.34 -0.80 -35.55
CA ALA A 671 5.86 0.39 -36.22
C ALA A 671 6.82 0.80 -37.36
N GLN A 672 8.14 0.70 -37.18
CA GLN A 672 9.13 0.94 -38.25
C GLN A 672 8.95 -0.04 -39.41
N ARG A 673 8.86 -1.36 -39.15
CA ARG A 673 8.61 -2.35 -40.21
C ARG A 673 7.30 -2.10 -40.96
N TYR A 674 6.26 -1.66 -40.27
CA TYR A 674 5.00 -1.30 -40.90
C TYR A 674 5.17 -0.08 -41.83
N LEU A 675 5.87 0.97 -41.38
CA LEU A 675 6.12 2.15 -42.20
C LEU A 675 7.04 1.86 -43.39
N GLU A 676 8.10 1.06 -43.21
CA GLU A 676 8.96 0.61 -44.31
C GLU A 676 8.16 -0.14 -45.38
N LYS A 677 7.28 -1.05 -44.95
CA LYS A 677 6.39 -1.78 -45.86
C LYS A 677 5.48 -0.82 -46.64
N VAL A 678 4.81 0.10 -45.95
CA VAL A 678 3.90 1.08 -46.58
C VAL A 678 4.65 2.06 -47.50
N ALA A 679 5.87 2.46 -47.13
CA ALA A 679 6.73 3.31 -47.96
C ALA A 679 7.13 2.60 -49.25
N ASN A 680 7.60 1.35 -49.14
CA ASN A 680 8.00 0.53 -50.29
C ASN A 680 6.83 0.23 -51.24
N GLU A 681 5.65 -0.11 -50.71
CA GLU A 681 4.42 -0.30 -51.51
C GLU A 681 4.01 0.95 -52.31
N ARG A 682 4.42 2.13 -51.83
CA ARG A 682 4.12 3.42 -52.46
C ARG A 682 5.30 4.01 -53.25
N GLY A 683 6.41 3.28 -53.36
CA GLY A 683 7.61 3.72 -54.06
C GLY A 683 8.33 4.90 -53.41
N LEU A 684 8.24 5.04 -52.08
CA LEU A 684 8.86 6.12 -51.30
C LEU A 684 10.04 5.58 -50.49
N ASP A 685 11.13 6.34 -50.39
CA ASP A 685 12.25 6.02 -49.50
C ASP A 685 11.96 6.54 -48.09
N LEU A 686 11.95 5.64 -47.10
CA LEU A 686 11.74 6.00 -45.70
C LEU A 686 12.84 6.92 -45.16
N ARG A 687 14.06 6.86 -45.70
CA ARG A 687 15.16 7.77 -45.35
C ARG A 687 14.86 9.20 -45.79
N HIS A 688 14.30 9.39 -46.98
CA HIS A 688 13.87 10.71 -47.46
C HIS A 688 12.72 11.27 -46.63
N LEU A 689 11.81 10.42 -46.16
CA LEU A 689 10.73 10.81 -45.25
C LEU A 689 11.26 11.26 -43.88
N HIS A 690 12.21 10.53 -43.29
CA HIS A 690 12.85 10.94 -42.02
C HIS A 690 13.64 12.25 -42.19
N ALA A 691 14.43 12.36 -43.26
CA ALA A 691 15.18 13.59 -43.57
C ALA A 691 14.24 14.80 -43.75
N ALA A 692 13.13 14.63 -44.48
CA ALA A 692 12.13 15.67 -44.66
C ALA A 692 11.43 16.06 -43.34
N LEU A 693 11.22 15.11 -42.43
CA LEU A 693 10.67 15.40 -41.10
C LEU A 693 11.65 16.24 -40.27
N SER A 694 12.92 15.83 -40.20
CA SER A 694 13.97 16.56 -39.49
C SER A 694 14.16 17.98 -40.04
N LEU A 695 14.11 18.15 -41.37
CA LEU A 695 14.17 19.46 -42.02
C LEU A 695 12.97 20.36 -41.70
N ARG A 696 11.74 19.80 -41.63
CA ARG A 696 10.55 20.57 -41.21
C ARG A 696 10.60 20.97 -39.73
N GLN A 697 11.13 20.10 -38.87
CA GLN A 697 11.35 20.43 -37.45
C GLN A 697 12.44 21.49 -37.29
N LEU A 698 13.53 21.38 -38.06
CA LEU A 698 14.61 22.36 -38.11
C LEU A 698 14.08 23.72 -38.55
N ALA A 699 13.23 23.79 -39.58
CA ALA A 699 12.57 25.02 -39.99
C ALA A 699 11.76 25.69 -38.85
N LYS A 700 11.12 24.89 -37.98
CA LYS A 700 10.41 25.38 -36.81
C LYS A 700 11.37 25.93 -35.75
N VAL A 701 12.47 25.23 -35.47
CA VAL A 701 13.53 25.67 -34.53
C VAL A 701 14.18 26.96 -35.01
N VAL A 702 14.52 27.07 -36.29
CA VAL A 702 15.08 28.30 -36.88
C VAL A 702 14.10 29.46 -36.74
N LYS A 703 12.81 29.22 -36.99
CA LYS A 703 11.78 30.25 -36.82
C LYS A 703 11.67 30.72 -35.37
N GLU A 704 11.60 29.78 -34.42
CA GLU A 704 11.49 30.09 -33.00
C GLU A 704 12.74 30.82 -32.49
N ARG A 705 13.93 30.38 -32.89
CA ARG A 705 15.18 31.07 -32.60
C ARG A 705 15.17 32.51 -33.13
N ASN A 706 14.77 32.71 -34.40
CA ASN A 706 14.67 34.04 -34.99
C ASN A 706 13.61 34.92 -34.30
N ASP A 707 12.55 34.34 -33.75
CA ASP A 707 11.52 35.05 -32.98
C ASP A 707 12.08 35.49 -31.61
N VAL A 708 12.81 34.61 -30.91
CA VAL A 708 13.46 34.90 -29.62
C VAL A 708 14.59 35.92 -29.78
N GLU A 709 15.45 35.77 -30.79
CA GLU A 709 16.51 36.75 -31.09
C GLU A 709 15.92 38.14 -31.40
N ARG A 710 14.80 38.21 -32.14
CA ARG A 710 14.07 39.47 -32.36
C ARG A 710 13.44 40.04 -31.09
N GLU A 711 13.05 39.19 -30.14
CA GLU A 711 12.55 39.63 -28.83
C GLU A 711 13.69 40.24 -28.00
N ILE A 712 14.84 39.57 -27.94
CA ILE A 712 16.05 40.06 -27.28
C ILE A 712 16.45 41.41 -27.90
N GLU A 713 16.53 41.51 -29.22
CA GLU A 713 16.84 42.78 -29.90
C GLU A 713 15.82 43.89 -29.58
N ARG A 714 14.54 43.55 -29.43
CA ARG A 714 13.50 44.54 -29.09
C ARG A 714 13.67 45.03 -27.65
N ARG A 715 13.96 44.13 -26.71
CA ARG A 715 14.22 44.46 -25.30
C ARG A 715 15.48 45.31 -25.14
N VAL A 716 16.55 44.96 -25.85
CA VAL A 716 17.80 45.75 -25.91
C VAL A 716 17.54 47.16 -26.47
N ARG A 717 16.75 47.29 -27.54
CA ARG A 717 16.38 48.61 -28.10
C ARG A 717 15.44 49.43 -27.21
N SER A 718 14.56 48.79 -26.42
CA SER A 718 13.69 49.50 -25.46
C SER A 718 14.44 50.01 -24.22
N ASN A 719 15.53 49.35 -23.82
CA ASN A 719 16.37 49.82 -22.72
C ASN A 719 17.15 51.12 -23.02
N ASP A 720 17.35 51.47 -24.30
CA ASP A 720 18.02 52.71 -24.70
C ASP A 720 17.10 53.95 -24.70
N THR A 721 15.79 53.81 -24.47
CA THR A 721 14.82 54.91 -24.63
C THR A 721 13.99 55.26 -23.39
N SER A 722 14.27 54.72 -22.21
CA SER A 722 13.58 55.13 -20.98
C SER A 722 14.47 55.09 -19.74
N ALA A 723 15.08 56.24 -19.43
CA ALA A 723 15.30 56.60 -18.05
C ALA A 723 13.93 57.00 -17.45
N LEU A 724 13.55 56.37 -16.34
CA LEU A 724 12.33 56.58 -15.51
C LEU A 724 11.09 55.77 -15.91
N ALA A 725 10.99 54.53 -15.43
CA ALA A 725 9.73 53.98 -14.92
C ALA A 725 9.98 52.85 -13.90
N THR A 726 9.14 52.88 -12.87
CA THR A 726 9.18 52.11 -11.63
C THR A 726 8.97 50.61 -11.82
N SER A 727 9.73 49.85 -11.05
CA SER A 727 9.70 48.39 -10.89
C SER A 727 8.32 47.86 -10.48
N LEU A 728 7.81 46.86 -11.21
CA LEU A 728 7.11 45.64 -10.74
C LEU A 728 6.19 45.08 -11.84
N GLU A 729 6.77 44.53 -12.91
CA GLU A 729 6.14 43.51 -13.76
C GLU A 729 7.27 42.73 -14.46
N ILE A 730 7.45 41.48 -14.03
CA ILE A 730 8.23 40.37 -14.61
C ILE A 730 9.40 40.78 -15.52
N VAL A 731 10.59 40.91 -14.93
CA VAL A 731 11.85 40.75 -15.68
C VAL A 731 12.10 39.24 -15.73
N GLU A 732 11.75 38.59 -16.84
CA GLU A 732 12.51 37.41 -17.26
C GLU A 732 13.94 37.91 -17.49
N ASP A 733 14.93 37.36 -16.77
CA ASP A 733 16.31 37.79 -16.93
C ASP A 733 16.73 37.61 -18.40
N ASP A 734 17.44 38.58 -18.99
CA ASP A 734 17.98 38.46 -20.35
C ASP A 734 18.87 37.21 -20.50
N SER A 735 19.38 36.65 -19.40
CA SER A 735 20.08 35.36 -19.40
C SER A 735 19.17 34.17 -19.73
N ASP A 736 17.89 34.17 -19.34
CA ASP A 736 16.97 33.05 -19.61
C ASP A 736 16.62 32.99 -21.11
N LEU A 737 16.47 34.16 -21.75
CA LEU A 737 16.25 34.23 -23.19
C LEU A 737 17.51 33.83 -23.98
N GLN A 738 18.70 34.20 -23.50
CA GLN A 738 19.96 33.79 -24.12
C GLN A 738 20.20 32.28 -23.95
N GLU A 739 19.95 31.72 -22.76
CA GLU A 739 20.00 30.27 -22.52
C GLU A 739 19.05 29.52 -23.47
N ARG A 740 17.84 30.06 -23.71
CA ARG A 740 16.90 29.50 -24.69
C ARG A 740 17.42 29.56 -26.14
N VAL A 741 18.14 30.62 -26.53
CA VAL A 741 18.79 30.70 -27.85
C VAL A 741 19.88 29.63 -27.99
N ASP A 742 20.69 29.43 -26.95
CA ASP A 742 21.75 28.43 -26.94
C ASP A 742 21.18 27.00 -27.02
N ASP A 743 20.09 26.72 -26.30
CA ASP A 743 19.36 25.44 -26.38
C ASP A 743 18.78 25.19 -27.78
N LEU A 744 18.20 26.22 -28.40
CA LEU A 744 17.67 26.14 -29.77
C LEU A 744 18.80 25.95 -30.80
N ALA A 745 19.98 26.52 -30.59
CA ALA A 745 21.15 26.31 -31.43
C ALA A 745 21.66 24.86 -31.32
N LEU A 746 21.73 24.30 -30.11
CA LEU A 746 22.08 22.89 -29.91
C LEU A 746 21.08 21.97 -30.60
N ARG A 747 19.78 22.29 -30.53
CA ARG A 747 18.72 21.52 -31.18
C ARG A 747 18.77 21.63 -32.71
N TYR A 748 19.16 22.79 -33.24
CA TYR A 748 19.41 22.98 -34.66
C TYR A 748 20.51 22.04 -35.16
N ASP A 749 21.67 22.03 -34.50
CA ASP A 749 22.80 21.19 -34.88
C ASP A 749 22.45 19.70 -34.86
N GLN A 750 21.67 19.26 -33.86
CA GLN A 750 21.15 17.89 -33.78
C GLN A 750 20.27 17.53 -34.98
N LEU A 751 19.24 18.34 -35.26
CA LEU A 751 18.30 18.08 -36.35
C LEU A 751 18.97 18.16 -37.72
N HIS A 752 19.96 19.04 -37.87
CA HIS A 752 20.76 19.17 -39.08
C HIS A 752 21.60 17.91 -39.33
N ALA A 753 22.30 17.43 -38.30
CA ALA A 753 23.07 16.20 -38.36
C ALA A 753 22.19 14.97 -38.65
N GLU A 754 21.03 14.85 -37.99
CA GLU A 754 20.04 13.78 -38.24
C GLU A 754 19.54 13.80 -39.69
N ALA A 755 19.21 14.97 -40.23
CA ALA A 755 18.79 15.11 -41.62
C ALA A 755 19.91 14.72 -42.60
N ALA A 756 21.14 15.17 -42.34
CA ALA A 756 22.31 14.85 -43.17
C ALA A 756 22.66 13.35 -43.14
N GLU A 757 22.57 12.71 -41.98
CA GLU A 757 22.81 11.27 -41.81
C GLU A 757 21.80 10.45 -42.63
N HIS A 758 20.52 10.80 -42.55
CA HIS A 758 19.47 10.11 -43.31
C HIS A 758 19.59 10.29 -44.82
N LEU A 759 20.13 11.42 -45.28
CA LEU A 759 20.32 11.70 -46.71
C LEU A 759 21.51 10.97 -47.33
N ALA A 760 22.50 10.53 -46.54
CA ALA A 760 23.63 9.69 -46.97
C ALA A 760 24.31 10.10 -48.30
N GLY A 761 24.29 11.40 -48.66
CA GLY A 761 24.87 11.94 -49.91
C GLY A 761 23.88 12.18 -51.06
N ASP A 762 22.59 11.88 -50.90
CA ASP A 762 21.54 12.15 -51.90
C ASP A 762 21.25 13.66 -52.06
N LEU A 763 21.47 14.44 -51.00
CA LEU A 763 21.31 15.91 -50.98
C LEU A 763 22.29 16.52 -49.98
N THR A 764 23.03 17.56 -50.39
CA THR A 764 23.96 18.28 -49.51
C THR A 764 23.24 19.40 -48.77
N LEU A 765 23.25 19.37 -47.44
CA LEU A 765 22.65 20.41 -46.61
C LEU A 765 23.68 21.50 -46.28
N HIS A 766 23.29 22.76 -46.39
CA HIS A 766 24.12 23.90 -45.98
C HIS A 766 24.12 24.05 -44.46
N ALA A 767 25.24 24.48 -43.85
CA ALA A 767 25.36 24.61 -42.39
C ALA A 767 24.39 25.64 -41.80
N ASP A 768 24.13 26.73 -42.52
CA ASP A 768 23.20 27.79 -42.13
C ASP A 768 21.98 27.80 -43.07
N MET A 769 20.91 27.09 -42.69
CA MET A 769 19.68 27.00 -43.48
C MET A 769 18.65 28.01 -42.97
N ALA A 770 18.11 28.83 -43.87
CA ALA A 770 16.92 29.62 -43.55
C ALA A 770 15.68 28.71 -43.48
N VAL A 771 14.59 29.21 -42.87
CA VAL A 771 13.30 28.50 -42.79
C VAL A 771 12.82 28.05 -44.18
N GLU A 772 12.98 28.91 -45.19
CA GLU A 772 12.58 28.62 -46.57
C GLU A 772 13.45 27.54 -47.21
N ASP A 773 14.76 27.54 -46.95
CA ASP A 773 15.70 26.54 -47.48
C ASP A 773 15.40 25.15 -46.91
N ALA A 774 15.15 25.07 -45.60
CA ALA A 774 14.80 23.83 -44.93
C ALA A 774 13.46 23.26 -45.42
N LEU A 775 12.45 24.10 -45.62
CA LEU A 775 11.16 23.69 -46.18
C LEU A 775 11.25 23.30 -47.66
N SER A 776 12.07 24.00 -48.44
CA SER A 776 12.31 23.70 -49.85
C SER A 776 13.03 22.36 -50.02
N ALA A 777 14.07 22.11 -49.23
CA ALA A 777 14.77 20.83 -49.20
C ALA A 777 13.84 19.68 -48.79
N ALA A 778 12.99 19.88 -47.78
CA ALA A 778 11.96 18.90 -47.41
C ALA A 778 10.96 18.65 -48.55
N GLY A 779 10.52 19.70 -49.25
CA GLY A 779 9.62 19.60 -50.40
C GLY A 779 10.25 18.85 -51.59
N ALA A 780 11.54 19.05 -51.84
CA ALA A 780 12.28 18.35 -52.90
C ALA A 780 12.36 16.84 -52.65
N LEU A 781 12.50 16.42 -51.39
CA LEU A 781 12.55 15.01 -50.99
C LEU A 781 11.19 14.30 -51.07
N LEU A 782 10.10 15.04 -50.81
CA LEU A 782 8.75 14.48 -50.74
C LEU A 782 7.99 14.53 -52.09
N GLY A 783 8.39 15.44 -52.98
CA GLY A 783 7.66 15.75 -54.21
C GLY A 783 6.25 16.30 -53.94
N THR A 784 5.35 16.20 -54.93
CA THR A 784 3.94 16.66 -54.82
C THR A 784 2.97 15.55 -54.39
N SER A 785 3.49 14.42 -53.90
CA SER A 785 2.69 13.24 -53.60
C SER A 785 1.89 13.40 -52.31
N VAL A 786 0.56 13.44 -52.42
CA VAL A 786 -0.37 13.40 -51.26
C VAL A 786 -0.11 12.17 -50.38
N SER A 787 0.36 11.07 -50.96
CA SER A 787 0.73 9.84 -50.26
C SER A 787 2.00 9.99 -49.42
N ALA A 788 2.98 10.79 -49.87
CA ALA A 788 4.19 11.09 -49.12
C ALA A 788 3.88 12.00 -47.93
N GLN A 789 3.03 13.02 -48.12
CA GLN A 789 2.61 13.91 -47.05
C GLN A 789 1.87 13.16 -45.93
N ARG A 790 0.91 12.28 -46.28
CA ARG A 790 0.21 11.45 -45.28
C ARG A 790 1.13 10.50 -44.53
N LEU A 791 2.13 9.93 -45.22
CA LEU A 791 3.08 9.02 -44.60
C LEU A 791 4.07 9.76 -43.70
N LEU A 792 4.47 10.98 -44.09
CA LEU A 792 5.27 11.87 -43.26
C LEU A 792 4.55 12.25 -41.97
N ASP A 793 3.25 12.58 -42.04
CA ASP A 793 2.45 12.87 -40.84
C ASP A 793 2.37 11.63 -39.92
N LEU A 794 2.26 10.43 -40.48
CA LEU A 794 2.30 9.17 -39.71
C LEU A 794 3.67 8.89 -39.08
N VAL A 795 4.77 9.15 -39.80
CA VAL A 795 6.15 9.04 -39.29
C VAL A 795 6.36 10.04 -38.16
N GLY A 796 5.88 11.28 -38.31
CA GLY A 796 5.93 12.31 -37.27
C GLY A 796 5.14 11.92 -36.02
N LEU A 797 3.90 11.45 -36.20
CA LEU A 797 3.08 10.93 -35.11
C LEU A 797 3.77 9.77 -34.40
N GLN A 798 4.33 8.83 -35.16
CA GLN A 798 5.07 7.69 -34.61
C GLN A 798 6.27 8.14 -33.78
N ALA A 799 7.08 9.07 -34.27
CA ALA A 799 8.23 9.59 -33.53
C ALA A 799 7.81 10.22 -32.19
N GLU A 800 6.73 11.00 -32.19
CA GLU A 800 6.17 11.60 -30.99
C GLU A 800 5.67 10.54 -29.99
N TRP A 801 4.91 9.55 -30.46
CA TRP A 801 4.43 8.45 -29.61
C TRP A 801 5.58 7.62 -29.05
N LEU A 802 6.61 7.35 -29.83
CA LEU A 802 7.79 6.60 -29.38
C LEU A 802 8.57 7.35 -28.30
N GLN A 803 8.74 8.67 -28.45
CA GLN A 803 9.39 9.51 -27.45
C GLN A 803 8.59 9.52 -26.13
N ARG A 804 7.25 9.62 -26.21
CA ARG A 804 6.36 9.50 -25.03
C ARG A 804 6.41 8.11 -24.41
N THR A 805 6.53 7.05 -25.22
CA THR A 805 6.59 5.67 -24.69
C THR A 805 7.81 5.36 -23.85
N ALA A 806 8.94 6.04 -24.10
CA ALA A 806 10.15 5.88 -23.32
C ALA A 806 10.13 6.68 -22.00
N THR A 807 9.24 7.65 -21.84
CA THR A 807 9.30 8.66 -20.75
C THR A 807 8.05 8.72 -19.87
N ASP A 808 6.90 8.21 -20.32
CA ASP A 808 5.64 8.35 -19.60
C ASP A 808 5.36 7.18 -18.64
N ASN A 809 5.36 7.47 -17.33
CA ASN A 809 4.97 6.53 -16.28
C ASN A 809 3.50 6.07 -16.38
N ARG A 810 2.62 6.81 -17.08
CA ARG A 810 1.23 6.38 -17.32
C ARG A 810 1.15 5.10 -18.15
N LEU A 811 2.16 4.83 -18.98
CA LEU A 811 2.22 3.59 -19.76
C LEU A 811 2.58 2.38 -18.91
N ALA A 812 3.10 2.57 -17.70
CA ALA A 812 3.30 1.46 -16.78
C ALA A 812 1.98 0.76 -16.45
N GLU A 813 0.86 1.50 -16.39
CA GLU A 813 -0.48 0.94 -16.17
C GLU A 813 -0.94 0.11 -17.36
N ALA A 814 -0.83 0.64 -18.57
CA ALA A 814 -1.16 -0.10 -19.80
C ALA A 814 -0.29 -1.35 -19.95
N PHE A 815 1.02 -1.25 -19.70
CA PHE A 815 1.95 -2.36 -19.76
C PHE A 815 1.66 -3.44 -18.70
N LEU A 816 1.45 -3.04 -17.44
CA LEU A 816 1.06 -3.97 -16.38
C LEU A 816 -0.30 -4.62 -16.66
N GLY A 817 -1.18 -3.94 -17.38
CA GLY A 817 -2.41 -4.52 -17.92
C GLY A 817 -2.15 -5.78 -18.76
N THR A 818 -1.03 -5.83 -19.50
CA THR A 818 -0.62 -7.01 -20.31
C THR A 818 0.11 -8.09 -19.52
N ALA A 819 0.53 -7.80 -18.28
CA ALA A 819 1.25 -8.75 -17.45
C ALA A 819 0.30 -9.83 -16.90
N ARG A 820 0.73 -11.09 -17.00
CA ARG A 820 0.02 -12.25 -16.43
C ARG A 820 0.47 -12.53 -15.00
N VAL A 821 1.76 -12.38 -14.75
CA VAL A 821 2.37 -12.57 -13.43
C VAL A 821 3.06 -11.28 -13.02
N VAL A 822 2.67 -10.77 -11.85
CA VAL A 822 3.30 -9.62 -11.22
C VAL A 822 3.93 -10.08 -9.92
N ALA A 823 5.17 -9.69 -9.64
CA ALA A 823 5.87 -10.15 -8.45
C ALA A 823 6.59 -9.02 -7.71
N GLY A 824 6.58 -9.06 -6.39
CA GLY A 824 7.18 -8.01 -5.55
C GLY A 824 7.28 -8.42 -4.08
N THR A 825 7.81 -7.55 -3.22
CA THR A 825 7.70 -7.79 -1.77
C THR A 825 6.30 -7.44 -1.27
N CYS A 826 5.86 -8.00 -0.13
CA CYS A 826 4.53 -7.79 0.46
C CYS A 826 4.12 -6.30 0.51
N ILE A 827 5.07 -5.42 0.85
CA ILE A 827 4.84 -3.96 0.89
C ILE A 827 5.26 -3.29 -0.43
N GLY A 828 6.33 -3.77 -1.06
CA GLY A 828 7.00 -3.09 -2.16
C GLY A 828 6.16 -3.03 -3.44
N PHE A 829 5.33 -4.04 -3.69
CA PHE A 829 4.56 -4.14 -4.94
C PHE A 829 3.56 -2.97 -5.13
N VAL A 830 2.95 -2.47 -4.04
CA VAL A 830 2.04 -1.30 -4.07
C VAL A 830 2.80 0.03 -4.24
N GLY A 831 4.14 0.00 -4.23
CA GLY A 831 4.95 1.20 -4.44
C GLY A 831 4.83 1.78 -5.84
N GLN A 832 4.39 0.99 -6.82
CA GLN A 832 4.09 1.46 -8.16
C GLN A 832 2.63 1.89 -8.26
N ALA A 833 2.37 3.16 -8.61
CA ALA A 833 1.02 3.71 -8.68
C ALA A 833 0.11 2.92 -9.64
N ALA A 834 0.68 2.45 -10.75
CA ALA A 834 0.01 1.62 -11.75
C ALA A 834 -0.56 0.29 -11.21
N VAL A 835 -0.10 -0.18 -10.05
CA VAL A 835 -0.60 -1.42 -9.42
C VAL A 835 -1.93 -1.18 -8.70
N ARG A 836 -2.25 0.06 -8.31
CA ARG A 836 -3.47 0.36 -7.53
C ARG A 836 -4.76 -0.01 -8.28
N ASN A 837 -4.76 0.17 -9.60
CA ASN A 837 -5.90 -0.12 -10.47
C ASN A 837 -5.86 -1.55 -11.02
N LEU A 838 -4.86 -2.34 -10.65
CA LEU A 838 -4.68 -3.68 -11.17
C LEU A 838 -5.61 -4.65 -10.43
N GLU A 839 -6.48 -5.31 -11.18
CA GLU A 839 -7.25 -6.46 -10.68
C GLU A 839 -6.32 -7.67 -10.54
N ILE A 840 -6.29 -8.27 -9.36
CA ILE A 840 -5.49 -9.46 -9.06
C ILE A 840 -6.45 -10.58 -8.70
N ASP A 841 -6.46 -11.63 -9.52
CA ASP A 841 -7.33 -12.78 -9.30
C ASP A 841 -6.78 -13.69 -8.21
N LEU A 842 -5.48 -13.96 -8.22
CA LEU A 842 -4.83 -14.86 -7.29
C LEU A 842 -3.58 -14.21 -6.70
N CYS A 843 -3.49 -14.17 -5.37
CA CYS A 843 -2.26 -13.86 -4.67
C CYS A 843 -1.60 -15.15 -4.15
N ILE A 844 -0.33 -15.36 -4.45
CA ILE A 844 0.50 -16.40 -3.85
C ILE A 844 1.53 -15.71 -2.96
N LEU A 845 1.47 -15.97 -1.66
CA LEU A 845 2.37 -15.38 -0.68
C LEU A 845 3.36 -16.45 -0.19
N ASP A 846 4.60 -16.39 -0.67
CA ASP A 846 5.70 -17.29 -0.28
C ASP A 846 6.44 -16.78 0.96
N GLU A 847 6.99 -17.70 1.74
CA GLU A 847 7.53 -17.48 3.08
C GLU A 847 6.55 -16.72 4.01
N ALA A 848 5.27 -17.06 3.95
CA ALA A 848 4.20 -16.39 4.70
C ALA A 848 4.41 -16.33 6.22
N SER A 849 5.10 -17.32 6.79
CA SER A 849 5.44 -17.36 8.21
C SER A 849 6.45 -16.29 8.66
N LYS A 850 7.12 -15.60 7.72
CA LYS A 850 8.01 -14.46 7.98
C LYS A 850 7.35 -13.10 7.84
N ALA A 851 6.21 -13.02 7.18
CA ALA A 851 5.49 -11.76 7.06
C ALA A 851 4.71 -11.53 8.36
N THR A 852 4.76 -10.31 8.88
CA THR A 852 3.85 -9.93 9.96
C THR A 852 2.41 -9.96 9.44
N ALA A 853 1.43 -10.11 10.34
CA ALA A 853 0.03 -10.19 9.92
C ALA A 853 -0.40 -8.98 9.07
N THR A 854 0.02 -7.78 9.48
CA THR A 854 -0.29 -6.52 8.81
C THR A 854 0.40 -6.37 7.46
N GLU A 855 1.59 -6.94 7.27
CA GLU A 855 2.27 -7.01 5.96
C GLU A 855 1.58 -7.97 5.01
N ALA A 856 1.18 -9.15 5.49
CA ALA A 856 0.47 -10.14 4.69
C ALA A 856 -0.90 -9.63 4.21
N MET A 857 -1.55 -8.74 4.96
CA MET A 857 -2.83 -8.14 4.57
C MET A 857 -2.72 -7.19 3.37
N VAL A 858 -1.56 -6.58 3.13
CA VAL A 858 -1.36 -5.66 1.99
C VAL A 858 -1.67 -6.34 0.65
N PRO A 859 -1.03 -7.47 0.29
CA PRO A 859 -1.37 -8.19 -0.93
C PRO A 859 -2.74 -8.88 -0.87
N LEU A 860 -3.16 -9.41 0.28
CA LEU A 860 -4.44 -10.10 0.42
C LEU A 860 -5.64 -9.18 0.17
N SER A 861 -5.62 -7.96 0.73
CA SER A 861 -6.66 -6.94 0.52
C SER A 861 -6.82 -6.51 -0.94
N ARG A 862 -5.84 -6.83 -1.80
CA ARG A 862 -5.79 -6.49 -3.22
C ARG A 862 -6.14 -7.65 -4.14
N SER A 863 -6.41 -8.84 -3.62
CA SER A 863 -6.64 -10.06 -4.38
C SER A 863 -8.01 -10.68 -4.12
N ARG A 864 -8.58 -11.36 -5.12
CA ARG A 864 -9.87 -12.08 -4.97
C ARG A 864 -9.74 -13.36 -4.14
N ARG A 865 -8.59 -14.02 -4.23
CA ARG A 865 -8.27 -15.25 -3.49
C ARG A 865 -6.76 -15.36 -3.22
N ALA A 866 -6.39 -16.06 -2.16
CA ALA A 866 -5.00 -16.15 -1.72
C ALA A 866 -4.54 -17.58 -1.43
N ILE A 867 -3.28 -17.86 -1.71
CA ILE A 867 -2.57 -19.07 -1.29
C ILE A 867 -1.36 -18.63 -0.47
N LEU A 868 -1.31 -19.05 0.79
CA LEU A 868 -0.21 -18.73 1.69
C LEU A 868 0.68 -19.97 1.82
N VAL A 869 1.94 -19.82 1.44
CA VAL A 869 2.96 -20.89 1.50
C VAL A 869 4.00 -20.51 2.54
N GLY A 870 4.22 -21.37 3.53
CA GLY A 870 5.05 -21.02 4.68
C GLY A 870 5.48 -22.22 5.51
N ASP A 871 6.14 -21.94 6.64
CA ASP A 871 6.62 -22.95 7.58
C ASP A 871 6.70 -22.33 8.99
N ASN A 872 5.84 -22.78 9.91
CA ASN A 872 5.76 -22.26 11.28
C ASN A 872 6.96 -22.65 12.15
N ASN A 873 7.77 -23.61 11.70
CA ASN A 873 8.93 -24.13 12.42
C ASN A 873 10.25 -23.49 11.93
N GLN A 874 10.20 -22.62 10.92
CA GLN A 874 11.30 -21.73 10.50
C GLN A 874 11.14 -20.32 11.11
N LEU A 875 12.09 -19.41 10.83
CA LEU A 875 12.18 -18.11 11.50
C LEU A 875 10.88 -17.29 11.37
N PRO A 876 10.38 -16.71 12.49
CA PRO A 876 9.27 -15.76 12.47
C PRO A 876 9.74 -14.38 11.95
N PRO A 877 8.83 -13.41 11.73
CA PRO A 877 9.20 -12.02 11.52
C PRO A 877 10.11 -11.49 12.64
N GLN A 878 11.06 -10.63 12.28
CA GLN A 878 11.96 -9.98 13.23
C GLN A 878 11.28 -8.76 13.85
N GLU A 879 10.65 -8.92 15.00
CA GLU A 879 9.97 -7.87 15.77
C GLU A 879 10.66 -7.55 17.10
N GLU A 880 11.98 -7.78 17.18
CA GLU A 880 12.73 -7.70 18.44
C GLU A 880 12.71 -6.31 19.07
N GLU A 881 12.64 -5.24 18.30
CA GLU A 881 12.58 -3.87 18.84
C GLU A 881 11.27 -3.62 19.59
N LEU A 882 10.13 -3.98 19.00
CA LEU A 882 8.82 -3.81 19.65
C LEU A 882 8.70 -4.72 20.89
N LEU A 883 9.19 -5.95 20.79
CA LEU A 883 9.18 -6.91 21.90
C LEU A 883 10.08 -6.47 23.07
N ARG A 884 11.14 -5.70 22.82
CA ARG A 884 12.00 -5.13 23.88
C ARG A 884 11.40 -3.90 24.55
N SER A 885 10.47 -3.21 23.89
CA SER A 885 9.82 -2.00 24.40
C SER A 885 8.59 -2.32 25.26
N THR A 886 8.82 -2.86 26.46
CA THR A 886 7.74 -3.23 27.40
C THR A 886 6.80 -2.07 27.74
N GLU A 887 7.31 -0.82 27.75
CA GLU A 887 6.50 0.39 27.96
C GLU A 887 5.47 0.57 26.84
N ILE A 888 5.90 0.49 25.57
CA ILE A 888 5.03 0.65 24.40
C ILE A 888 3.99 -0.48 24.33
N LEU A 889 4.40 -1.72 24.61
CA LEU A 889 3.46 -2.85 24.69
C LEU A 889 2.39 -2.62 25.76
N THR A 890 2.80 -2.15 26.93
CA THR A 890 1.88 -1.84 28.04
C THR A 890 0.93 -0.69 27.70
N ASP A 891 1.45 0.38 27.09
CA ASP A 891 0.67 1.57 26.71
C ASP A 891 -0.44 1.25 25.69
N HIS A 892 -0.16 0.31 24.78
CA HIS A 892 -1.12 -0.15 23.77
C HIS A 892 -1.94 -1.38 24.20
N GLY A 893 -1.67 -1.93 25.40
CA GLY A 893 -2.33 -3.12 25.92
C GLY A 893 -2.11 -4.36 25.05
N ILE A 894 -0.88 -4.53 24.54
CA ILE A 894 -0.49 -5.59 23.60
C ILE A 894 0.33 -6.64 24.34
N ASP A 895 -0.02 -7.90 24.15
CA ASP A 895 0.80 -9.04 24.58
C ASP A 895 1.88 -9.37 23.52
N GLU A 896 3.04 -9.86 23.96
CA GLU A 896 4.09 -10.37 23.10
C GLU A 896 3.59 -11.44 22.13
N ASP A 897 2.66 -12.30 22.56
CA ASP A 897 2.11 -13.35 21.72
C ASP A 897 1.34 -12.79 20.51
N LEU A 898 0.65 -11.66 20.68
CA LEU A 898 -0.05 -10.97 19.59
C LEU A 898 0.95 -10.38 18.58
N VAL A 899 2.09 -9.87 19.03
CA VAL A 899 3.17 -9.38 18.14
C VAL A 899 3.80 -10.51 17.35
N LYS A 900 3.97 -11.69 17.98
CA LYS A 900 4.53 -12.90 17.37
C LYS A 900 3.53 -13.65 16.48
N GLU A 901 2.24 -13.36 16.58
CA GLU A 901 1.19 -14.01 15.79
C GLU A 901 1.18 -13.50 14.33
N THR A 902 1.60 -14.35 13.40
CA THR A 902 1.49 -14.07 11.96
C THR A 902 0.13 -14.50 11.42
N LEU A 903 -0.27 -13.94 10.27
CA LEU A 903 -1.50 -14.39 9.59
C LEU A 903 -1.42 -15.87 9.18
N PHE A 904 -0.22 -16.35 8.82
CA PHE A 904 0.02 -17.76 8.51
C PHE A 904 -0.22 -18.65 9.74
N LYS A 905 0.29 -18.26 10.92
CA LYS A 905 0.08 -18.99 12.18
C LYS A 905 -1.40 -18.97 12.61
N TRP A 906 -2.04 -17.79 12.52
CA TRP A 906 -3.47 -17.62 12.78
C TRP A 906 -4.32 -18.61 11.97
N PHE A 907 -4.06 -18.68 10.66
CA PHE A 907 -4.76 -19.59 9.76
C PHE A 907 -4.38 -21.06 9.97
N SER A 908 -3.13 -21.38 10.31
CA SER A 908 -2.73 -22.77 10.56
C SER A 908 -3.51 -23.44 11.69
N HIS A 909 -3.87 -22.67 12.71
CA HIS A 909 -4.62 -23.16 13.86
C HIS A 909 -6.14 -23.16 13.66
N ARG A 910 -6.67 -22.29 12.79
CA ARG A 910 -8.13 -22.00 12.72
C ARG A 910 -8.79 -22.34 11.39
N LEU A 911 -8.03 -22.50 10.30
CA LEU A 911 -8.61 -22.96 9.05
C LEU A 911 -9.06 -24.42 9.18
N PRO A 912 -10.15 -24.79 8.50
CA PRO A 912 -10.57 -26.19 8.40
C PRO A 912 -9.54 -27.03 7.64
N GLU A 913 -9.52 -28.34 7.91
CA GLU A 913 -8.54 -29.28 7.32
C GLU A 913 -8.55 -29.29 5.79
N HIS A 914 -9.71 -29.06 5.16
CA HIS A 914 -9.80 -29.01 3.69
C HIS A 914 -9.07 -27.84 3.05
N SER A 915 -8.70 -26.82 3.83
CA SER A 915 -7.95 -25.64 3.38
C SER A 915 -6.49 -25.65 3.83
N LYS A 916 -6.00 -26.75 4.43
CA LYS A 916 -4.63 -26.90 4.94
C LYS A 916 -3.93 -28.09 4.29
N PHE A 917 -2.74 -27.86 3.75
CA PHE A 917 -1.92 -28.90 3.14
C PHE A 917 -0.52 -28.90 3.75
N LEU A 918 -0.08 -30.04 4.28
CA LEU A 918 1.29 -30.25 4.74
C LEU A 918 2.07 -31.06 3.69
N LEU A 919 3.18 -30.50 3.20
CA LEU A 919 4.10 -31.22 2.32
C LEU A 919 5.05 -32.09 3.16
N ARG A 920 5.04 -33.41 2.95
CA ARG A 920 5.80 -34.35 3.78
C ARG A 920 7.12 -34.80 3.16
N ASP A 921 7.17 -34.95 1.84
CA ASP A 921 8.37 -35.43 1.16
C ASP A 921 9.36 -34.28 0.93
N GLN A 922 10.56 -34.41 1.48
CA GLN A 922 11.65 -33.44 1.31
C GLN A 922 12.75 -34.01 0.40
N TYR A 923 13.25 -33.18 -0.53
CA TYR A 923 14.17 -33.61 -1.59
C TYR A 923 15.56 -32.96 -1.47
N ARG A 924 15.79 -32.16 -0.43
CA ARG A 924 17.07 -31.47 -0.21
C ARG A 924 18.07 -32.38 0.50
N MET A 925 17.68 -32.82 1.69
CA MET A 925 18.53 -33.51 2.65
C MET A 925 18.53 -35.01 2.33
N ILE A 926 19.67 -35.66 2.48
CA ILE A 926 19.71 -37.12 2.57
C ILE A 926 19.03 -37.60 3.86
N ARG A 927 18.57 -38.86 3.86
CA ARG A 927 17.85 -39.50 4.96
C ARG A 927 18.44 -39.23 6.36
N PRO A 928 19.76 -39.41 6.62
CA PRO A 928 20.35 -39.10 7.94
C PRO A 928 20.05 -37.69 8.46
N ILE A 929 20.23 -36.67 7.61
CA ILE A 929 20.00 -35.26 7.99
C ILE A 929 18.49 -35.00 8.09
N GLY A 930 17.73 -35.50 7.12
CA GLY A 930 16.28 -35.29 7.06
C GLY A 930 15.54 -35.92 8.23
N ASP A 931 15.90 -37.13 8.65
CA ASP A 931 15.26 -37.85 9.76
C ASP A 931 15.56 -37.18 11.11
N MET A 932 16.79 -36.69 11.30
CA MET A 932 17.14 -35.87 12.46
C MET A 932 16.28 -34.59 12.52
N VAL A 933 16.20 -33.86 11.40
CA VAL A 933 15.40 -32.64 11.32
C VAL A 933 13.92 -32.94 11.54
N SER A 934 13.42 -34.01 10.93
CA SER A 934 12.03 -34.49 11.08
C SER A 934 11.70 -34.78 12.53
N THR A 935 12.53 -35.56 13.22
CA THR A 935 12.32 -35.96 14.61
C THR A 935 12.42 -34.77 15.57
N CYS A 936 13.47 -33.95 15.43
CA CYS A 936 13.72 -32.86 16.37
C CYS A 936 12.80 -31.65 16.19
N PHE A 937 12.27 -31.40 14.98
CA PHE A 937 11.56 -30.15 14.67
C PHE A 937 10.18 -30.33 14.03
N TYR A 938 9.84 -31.52 13.52
CA TYR A 938 8.59 -31.78 12.79
C TYR A 938 7.89 -33.08 13.24
N ARG A 939 8.13 -33.54 14.48
CA ARG A 939 7.45 -34.69 15.10
C ARG A 939 7.55 -36.00 14.30
N GLY A 940 8.58 -36.16 13.47
CA GLY A 940 8.77 -37.34 12.62
C GLY A 940 7.86 -37.39 11.39
N GLU A 941 7.19 -36.30 11.03
CA GLU A 941 6.21 -36.27 9.92
C GLU A 941 6.85 -36.09 8.52
N LEU A 942 8.14 -35.74 8.44
CA LEU A 942 8.86 -35.59 7.17
C LEU A 942 9.46 -36.91 6.69
N SER A 943 9.40 -37.11 5.38
CA SER A 943 9.94 -38.24 4.66
C SER A 943 11.08 -37.81 3.75
N SER A 944 12.18 -38.58 3.78
CA SER A 944 13.43 -38.28 3.08
C SER A 944 13.75 -39.37 2.04
N PRO A 945 13.19 -39.31 0.82
CA PRO A 945 13.40 -40.34 -0.21
C PRO A 945 14.86 -40.46 -0.67
N ARG A 946 15.71 -39.45 -0.43
CA ARG A 946 17.11 -39.47 -0.84
C ARG A 946 17.97 -40.23 0.16
N THR A 947 18.49 -41.38 -0.25
CA THR A 947 19.45 -42.17 0.54
C THR A 947 20.90 -41.97 0.12
N ASP A 948 21.13 -41.62 -1.15
CA ASP A 948 22.47 -41.54 -1.72
C ASP A 948 23.22 -40.29 -1.22
N GLY A 949 24.29 -40.55 -0.48
CA GLY A 949 25.24 -39.53 -0.01
C GLY A 949 26.19 -39.04 -1.11
N LEU A 950 27.13 -38.19 -0.72
CA LEU A 950 28.22 -37.76 -1.60
C LEU A 950 29.36 -38.80 -1.53
N PRO A 951 29.74 -39.47 -2.62
CA PRO A 951 30.74 -40.55 -2.57
C PRO A 951 32.06 -40.13 -1.94
N GLY A 952 32.52 -40.94 -0.98
CA GLY A 952 33.77 -40.74 -0.24
C GLY A 952 33.68 -39.78 0.94
N LEU A 953 32.57 -39.04 1.10
CA LEU A 953 32.38 -38.17 2.25
C LEU A 953 32.25 -38.99 3.55
N GLU A 954 31.66 -40.19 3.45
CA GLU A 954 31.53 -41.17 4.53
C GLU A 954 32.88 -41.62 5.12
N LEU A 955 33.97 -41.53 4.34
CA LEU A 955 35.32 -41.85 4.81
C LEU A 955 35.88 -40.77 5.75
N LEU A 956 35.31 -39.57 5.72
CA LEU A 956 35.70 -38.44 6.56
C LEU A 956 34.81 -38.32 7.80
N GLY A 957 33.85 -39.22 8.01
CA GLY A 957 32.91 -39.21 9.13
C GLY A 957 31.48 -39.48 8.68
N LYS A 958 30.58 -39.66 9.66
CA LYS A 958 29.15 -39.87 9.38
C LYS A 958 28.52 -38.62 8.74
N PRO A 959 27.43 -38.77 7.97
CA PRO A 959 26.79 -37.64 7.30
C PRO A 959 26.27 -36.55 8.26
N VAL A 960 25.87 -36.93 9.48
CA VAL A 960 25.62 -36.00 10.58
C VAL A 960 26.72 -36.18 11.62
N LEU A 961 27.58 -35.17 11.78
CA LEU A 961 28.74 -35.22 12.65
C LEU A 961 28.72 -34.08 13.67
N TRP A 962 28.88 -34.40 14.95
CA TRP A 962 29.14 -33.40 16.00
C TRP A 962 30.60 -33.46 16.44
N LEU A 963 31.34 -32.37 16.27
CA LEU A 963 32.69 -32.19 16.80
C LEU A 963 32.61 -31.52 18.17
N ASP A 964 32.75 -32.34 19.21
CA ASP A 964 32.56 -31.95 20.60
C ASP A 964 33.80 -31.26 21.18
N THR A 965 33.64 -30.02 21.64
CA THR A 965 34.70 -29.20 22.24
C THR A 965 34.79 -29.31 23.76
N SER A 966 33.95 -30.14 24.41
CA SER A 966 33.87 -30.30 25.87
C SER A 966 35.23 -30.58 26.54
N ARG A 967 36.11 -31.32 25.87
CA ARG A 967 37.44 -31.75 26.36
C ARG A 967 38.55 -30.70 26.24
N LEU A 968 38.31 -29.55 25.61
CA LEU A 968 39.35 -28.53 25.38
C LEU A 968 39.61 -27.59 26.58
N GLY A 969 39.17 -27.97 27.79
CA GLY A 969 39.37 -27.14 28.99
C GLY A 969 38.75 -25.74 28.83
N GLU A 970 39.47 -24.69 29.23
CA GLU A 970 39.01 -23.30 29.09
C GLU A 970 39.10 -22.74 27.66
N GLU A 971 39.82 -23.39 26.73
CA GLU A 971 39.88 -22.92 25.33
C GLU A 971 38.53 -22.99 24.63
N ARG A 972 37.63 -23.88 25.09
CA ARG A 972 36.29 -24.04 24.51
C ARG A 972 35.36 -22.87 24.80
N ARG A 973 35.73 -21.96 25.69
CA ARG A 973 34.84 -20.89 26.15
C ARG A 973 34.68 -19.78 25.13
N GLU A 974 33.49 -19.21 25.13
CA GLU A 974 33.14 -18.03 24.34
C GLU A 974 33.88 -16.77 24.84
N ASP A 975 34.31 -15.91 23.92
CA ASP A 975 34.89 -14.60 24.20
C ASP A 975 33.96 -13.48 23.70
N ARG A 976 33.73 -12.46 24.54
CA ARG A 976 32.98 -11.24 24.20
C ARG A 976 33.86 -10.16 23.56
N GLY A 977 35.17 -10.19 23.84
CA GLY A 977 36.19 -9.18 23.54
C GLY A 977 35.81 -7.72 23.81
N PRO A 978 36.51 -6.75 23.18
CA PRO A 978 36.35 -5.33 23.50
C PRO A 978 34.95 -4.85 23.10
N GLY A 979 34.21 -4.22 24.04
CA GLY A 979 32.87 -3.68 23.80
C GLY A 979 31.69 -4.56 24.25
N GLY A 980 31.87 -5.87 24.44
CA GLY A 980 30.91 -6.70 25.19
C GLY A 980 29.56 -7.10 24.54
N ILE A 981 29.29 -6.72 23.29
CA ILE A 981 27.94 -6.82 22.67
C ILE A 981 27.68 -8.16 21.93
N SER A 982 28.71 -8.92 21.54
CA SER A 982 28.57 -10.17 20.77
C SER A 982 29.63 -11.21 21.13
N TYR A 983 29.48 -12.46 20.69
CA TYR A 983 30.34 -13.58 21.10
C TYR A 983 31.08 -14.22 19.92
N ALA A 984 32.28 -14.71 20.19
CA ALA A 984 33.02 -15.58 19.29
C ALA A 984 33.69 -16.72 20.06
N ASN A 985 33.84 -17.87 19.42
CA ASN A 985 34.57 -19.02 19.93
C ASN A 985 35.72 -19.34 18.97
N ARG A 986 36.94 -18.99 19.40
CA ARG A 986 38.15 -19.15 18.60
C ARG A 986 38.56 -20.61 18.45
N ALA A 987 38.22 -21.47 19.41
CA ALA A 987 38.48 -22.91 19.33
C ALA A 987 37.57 -23.56 18.30
N GLU A 988 36.25 -23.28 18.34
CA GLU A 988 35.33 -23.74 17.29
C GLU A 988 35.77 -23.27 15.90
N ALA A 989 36.12 -21.99 15.75
CA ALA A 989 36.61 -21.45 14.48
C ALA A 989 37.93 -22.10 14.03
N ARG A 990 38.78 -22.60 14.94
CA ARG A 990 39.98 -23.38 14.57
C ARG A 990 39.60 -24.73 13.99
N ILE A 991 38.72 -25.45 14.68
CA ILE A 991 38.27 -26.80 14.33
C ILE A 991 37.55 -26.81 12.98
N ILE A 992 36.67 -25.82 12.75
CA ILE A 992 35.96 -25.65 11.48
C ILE A 992 36.95 -25.56 10.31
N PHE A 993 38.02 -24.78 10.47
CA PHE A 993 39.00 -24.61 9.40
C PHE A 993 39.87 -25.84 9.19
N THR A 994 40.20 -26.58 10.26
CA THR A 994 40.84 -27.90 10.13
C THR A 994 39.95 -28.89 9.36
N ARG A 995 38.63 -28.84 9.59
CA ARG A 995 37.66 -29.64 8.84
C ARG A 995 37.62 -29.24 7.35
N LEU A 996 37.62 -27.94 7.04
CA LEU A 996 37.69 -27.45 5.66
C LEU A 996 38.97 -27.90 4.95
N GLU A 997 40.12 -27.84 5.62
CA GLU A 997 41.40 -28.33 5.08
C GLU A 997 41.35 -29.83 4.77
N THR A 998 40.75 -30.62 5.67
CA THR A 998 40.56 -32.05 5.48
C THR A 998 39.70 -32.34 4.25
N LEU A 999 38.61 -31.58 4.07
CA LEU A 999 37.73 -31.71 2.90
C LEU A 999 38.44 -31.33 1.60
N GLU A 1000 39.18 -30.22 1.57
CA GLU A 1000 39.96 -29.78 0.39
C GLU A 1000 40.95 -30.89 -0.02
N ILE A 1001 41.75 -31.40 0.92
CA ILE A 1001 42.75 -32.45 0.65
C ILE A 1001 42.09 -33.74 0.14
N ALA A 1002 40.94 -34.11 0.69
CA ALA A 1002 40.23 -35.31 0.26
C ALA A 1002 39.68 -35.18 -1.17
N ILE A 1003 39.18 -34.00 -1.54
CA ILE A 1003 38.73 -33.72 -2.91
C ILE A 1003 39.93 -33.69 -3.88
N GLU A 1004 41.03 -33.05 -3.49
CA GLU A 1004 42.26 -33.01 -4.30
C GLU A 1004 42.82 -34.41 -4.60
N LYS A 1005 42.72 -35.32 -3.62
CA LYS A 1005 43.14 -36.72 -3.76
C LYS A 1005 42.12 -37.61 -4.48
N GLY A 1006 40.97 -37.05 -4.90
CA GLY A 1006 39.89 -37.81 -5.54
C GLY A 1006 39.19 -38.80 -4.60
N ILE A 1007 39.33 -38.62 -3.28
CA ILE A 1007 38.64 -39.43 -2.28
C ILE A 1007 37.18 -39.02 -2.23
N VAL A 1008 36.91 -37.71 -2.17
CA VAL A 1008 35.56 -37.14 -2.18
C VAL A 1008 35.24 -36.59 -3.56
N SER A 1009 34.10 -36.99 -4.11
CA SER A 1009 33.61 -36.47 -5.38
C SER A 1009 32.96 -35.08 -5.22
N THR A 1010 33.04 -34.23 -6.24
CA THR A 1010 32.30 -32.95 -6.28
C THR A 1010 31.02 -33.08 -7.11
N PRO A 1011 29.88 -32.55 -6.64
CA PRO A 1011 28.64 -32.59 -7.39
C PRO A 1011 28.58 -31.49 -8.46
N GLY A 1012 28.16 -31.85 -9.68
CA GLY A 1012 27.91 -30.90 -10.79
C GLY A 1012 29.15 -30.47 -11.58
N ASP A 1013 28.94 -29.62 -12.59
CA ASP A 1013 29.95 -29.24 -13.58
C ASP A 1013 30.97 -28.19 -13.08
N SER A 1014 30.71 -27.57 -11.93
CA SER A 1014 31.57 -26.52 -11.35
C SER A 1014 32.91 -27.06 -10.85
N GLY A 1015 33.00 -28.37 -10.59
CA GLY A 1015 34.18 -29.03 -10.04
C GLY A 1015 34.53 -28.59 -8.61
N LYS A 1016 33.64 -27.86 -7.92
CA LYS A 1016 33.83 -27.38 -6.55
C LYS A 1016 32.69 -27.84 -5.64
N LEU A 1017 33.01 -28.12 -4.38
CA LEU A 1017 32.02 -28.45 -3.36
C LEU A 1017 31.53 -27.17 -2.67
N GLU A 1018 30.20 -26.98 -2.61
CA GLU A 1018 29.61 -25.84 -1.92
C GLU A 1018 29.54 -26.09 -0.41
N VAL A 1019 30.26 -25.27 0.36
CA VAL A 1019 30.33 -25.37 1.83
C VAL A 1019 29.82 -24.10 2.47
N LEU A 1020 28.90 -24.24 3.43
CA LEU A 1020 28.28 -23.12 4.13
C LEU A 1020 28.64 -23.14 5.61
N LEU A 1021 29.36 -22.11 6.05
CA LEU A 1021 29.66 -21.88 7.46
C LEU A 1021 28.57 -21.02 8.09
N ILE A 1022 27.94 -21.52 9.15
CA ILE A 1022 26.80 -20.91 9.82
C ILE A 1022 27.17 -20.63 11.27
N ALA A 1023 26.97 -19.40 11.73
CA ALA A 1023 27.06 -19.07 13.15
C ALA A 1023 25.94 -18.11 13.58
N PRO A 1024 25.45 -18.20 14.82
CA PRO A 1024 24.39 -17.34 15.33
C PRO A 1024 24.86 -15.91 15.64
N TYR A 1025 26.15 -15.70 15.93
CA TYR A 1025 26.68 -14.40 16.38
C TYR A 1025 27.51 -13.69 15.32
N ARG A 1026 27.28 -12.38 15.16
CA ARG A 1026 27.99 -11.52 14.19
C ARG A 1026 29.52 -11.58 14.35
N ARG A 1027 30.02 -11.55 15.59
CA ARG A 1027 31.46 -11.61 15.88
C ARG A 1027 32.07 -12.97 15.51
N GLN A 1028 31.33 -14.07 15.67
CA GLN A 1028 31.77 -15.38 15.19
C GLN A 1028 31.82 -15.45 13.66
N VAL A 1029 30.83 -14.87 12.98
CA VAL A 1029 30.84 -14.73 11.51
C VAL A 1029 32.07 -13.93 11.04
N GLU A 1030 32.37 -12.81 11.71
CA GLU A 1030 33.57 -12.01 11.42
C GLU A 1030 34.87 -12.77 11.67
N GLU A 1031 34.98 -13.51 12.78
CA GLU A 1031 36.15 -14.34 13.07
C GLU A 1031 36.35 -15.45 12.02
N MET A 1032 35.27 -16.11 11.59
CA MET A 1032 35.34 -17.11 10.52
C MET A 1032 35.70 -16.47 9.17
N ARG A 1033 35.13 -15.31 8.82
CA ARG A 1033 35.51 -14.57 7.60
C ARG A 1033 36.97 -14.12 7.61
N ARG A 1034 37.46 -13.66 8.76
CA ARG A 1034 38.87 -13.30 8.96
C ARG A 1034 39.79 -14.49 8.75
N ARG A 1035 39.43 -15.69 9.24
CA ARG A 1035 40.20 -16.91 8.99
C ARG A 1035 40.10 -17.37 7.53
N LEU A 1036 38.94 -17.20 6.91
CA LEU A 1036 38.72 -17.52 5.51
C LEU A 1036 39.61 -16.68 4.60
N SER A 1037 39.78 -15.39 4.88
CA SER A 1037 40.65 -14.52 4.06
C SER A 1037 42.13 -14.86 4.16
N LEU A 1038 42.56 -15.57 5.22
CA LEU A 1038 43.94 -16.03 5.41
C LEU A 1038 44.25 -17.34 4.66
N ARG A 1039 43.24 -18.03 4.14
CA ARG A 1039 43.39 -19.30 3.42
C ARG A 1039 42.81 -19.19 2.02
N ARG A 1040 43.27 -20.03 1.10
CA ARG A 1040 42.68 -20.17 -0.24
C ARG A 1040 42.29 -21.61 -0.46
N PHE A 1041 41.02 -21.83 -0.76
CA PHE A 1041 40.47 -23.12 -1.16
C PHE A 1041 40.24 -23.08 -2.67
N THR A 1042 40.74 -24.09 -3.38
CA THR A 1042 40.61 -24.20 -4.84
C THR A 1042 39.47 -25.10 -5.24
N ARG A 1043 39.16 -26.11 -4.41
CA ARG A 1043 38.10 -27.10 -4.62
C ARG A 1043 36.85 -26.84 -3.78
N LEU A 1044 36.91 -25.96 -2.78
CA LEU A 1044 35.73 -25.52 -2.03
C LEU A 1044 35.24 -24.14 -2.47
N GLN A 1045 33.93 -23.98 -2.56
CA GLN A 1045 33.26 -22.67 -2.55
C GLN A 1045 32.68 -22.46 -1.15
N VAL A 1046 33.30 -21.57 -0.36
CA VAL A 1046 32.97 -21.39 1.05
C VAL A 1046 32.27 -20.05 1.28
N ASP A 1047 31.04 -20.10 1.78
CA ASP A 1047 30.30 -18.92 2.22
C ASP A 1047 30.16 -18.91 3.75
N VAL A 1048 30.19 -17.70 4.35
CA VAL A 1048 30.05 -17.52 5.80
C VAL A 1048 28.88 -16.58 6.08
N LEU A 1049 27.82 -17.12 6.67
CA LEU A 1049 26.56 -16.42 6.93
C LEU A 1049 26.11 -16.55 8.39
N SER A 1050 25.34 -15.58 8.85
CA SER A 1050 24.58 -15.73 10.10
C SER A 1050 23.37 -16.63 9.88
N VAL A 1051 22.81 -17.17 10.98
CA VAL A 1051 21.59 -18.00 10.92
C VAL A 1051 20.42 -17.27 10.26
N ASP A 1052 20.24 -15.97 10.52
CA ASP A 1052 19.17 -15.17 9.88
C ASP A 1052 19.38 -15.02 8.37
N ALA A 1053 20.64 -14.89 7.93
CA ALA A 1053 20.98 -14.65 6.53
C ALA A 1053 20.98 -15.93 5.68
N VAL A 1054 20.94 -17.11 6.31
CA VAL A 1054 21.04 -18.40 5.63
C VAL A 1054 19.71 -18.89 5.04
N GLN A 1055 18.59 -18.28 5.43
CA GLN A 1055 17.29 -18.76 4.99
C GLN A 1055 17.11 -18.58 3.47
N GLY A 1056 16.44 -19.55 2.84
CA GLY A 1056 16.34 -19.63 1.38
C GLY A 1056 17.61 -20.15 0.68
N ARG A 1057 18.74 -20.29 1.37
CA ARG A 1057 19.95 -20.94 0.85
C ARG A 1057 19.92 -22.46 1.08
N GLN A 1058 20.69 -23.15 0.25
CA GLN A 1058 21.05 -24.57 0.36
C GLN A 1058 22.51 -24.73 -0.06
N CYS A 1059 23.17 -25.77 0.43
CA CYS A 1059 24.57 -26.09 0.10
C CYS A 1059 24.78 -27.60 0.11
N ASP A 1060 25.91 -28.07 -0.41
CA ASP A 1060 26.25 -29.48 -0.37
C ASP A 1060 26.61 -29.93 1.06
N VAL A 1061 27.46 -29.14 1.74
CA VAL A 1061 27.87 -29.37 3.13
C VAL A 1061 27.64 -28.12 3.98
N ALA A 1062 27.03 -28.28 5.15
CA ALA A 1062 26.88 -27.20 6.13
C ALA A 1062 27.75 -27.47 7.37
N ILE A 1063 28.41 -26.43 7.88
CA ILE A 1063 29.15 -26.47 9.15
C ILE A 1063 28.58 -25.41 10.09
N PHE A 1064 27.97 -25.85 11.20
CA PHE A 1064 27.32 -24.99 12.18
C PHE A 1064 28.16 -24.83 13.45
N SER A 1065 28.56 -23.60 13.75
CA SER A 1065 29.26 -23.22 14.99
C SER A 1065 28.24 -22.84 16.06
N VAL A 1066 28.18 -23.60 17.15
CA VAL A 1066 27.28 -23.30 18.29
C VAL A 1066 27.68 -21.99 18.98
N THR A 1067 28.98 -21.67 18.99
CA THR A 1067 29.64 -20.50 19.58
C THR A 1067 29.54 -20.41 21.11
N ARG A 1068 28.44 -20.88 21.70
CA ARG A 1068 28.16 -20.75 23.13
C ARG A 1068 28.77 -21.89 23.93
N SER A 1069 29.55 -21.54 24.93
CA SER A 1069 30.01 -22.43 25.99
C SER A 1069 30.38 -21.57 27.20
N ASN A 1070 29.59 -21.68 28.27
CA ASN A 1070 29.74 -20.88 29.48
C ASN A 1070 29.22 -21.61 30.72
N HIS A 1071 29.68 -21.17 31.89
CA HIS A 1071 29.31 -21.76 33.18
C HIS A 1071 27.85 -21.53 33.58
N LYS A 1072 27.14 -20.58 32.95
CA LYS A 1072 25.75 -20.25 33.26
C LYS A 1072 24.74 -21.15 32.55
N LEU A 1073 25.18 -22.12 31.75
CA LEU A 1073 24.33 -22.97 30.91
C LEU A 1073 23.36 -22.16 30.02
N SER A 1074 23.78 -20.97 29.59
CA SER A 1074 22.93 -20.04 28.85
C SER A 1074 23.28 -20.03 27.36
N LEU A 1075 22.35 -20.54 26.55
CA LEU A 1075 22.41 -20.53 25.08
C LEU A 1075 22.11 -19.15 24.47
N GLY A 1076 21.55 -18.22 25.25
CA GLY A 1076 21.20 -16.88 24.78
C GLY A 1076 20.32 -16.93 23.52
N PHE A 1077 20.86 -16.45 22.41
CA PHE A 1077 20.19 -16.35 21.10
C PHE A 1077 19.83 -17.70 20.46
N LEU A 1078 20.37 -18.80 21.00
CA LEU A 1078 20.01 -20.19 20.63
C LEU A 1078 19.15 -20.88 21.71
N GLY A 1079 18.63 -20.13 22.70
CA GLY A 1079 17.84 -20.68 23.79
C GLY A 1079 16.49 -21.26 23.36
N ALA A 1080 15.74 -21.79 24.33
CA ALA A 1080 14.47 -22.49 24.10
C ALA A 1080 13.46 -21.70 23.27
N GLU A 1081 13.35 -20.38 23.47
CA GLU A 1081 12.42 -19.51 22.74
C GLU A 1081 12.80 -19.31 21.26
N ASN A 1082 14.08 -19.52 20.92
CA ASN A 1082 14.66 -19.22 19.61
C ASN A 1082 15.05 -20.49 18.83
N TRP A 1083 14.47 -21.64 19.17
CA TRP A 1083 14.83 -22.95 18.60
C TRP A 1083 14.74 -23.04 17.07
N ARG A 1084 13.88 -22.23 16.44
CA ARG A 1084 13.70 -22.13 14.98
C ARG A 1084 15.00 -21.75 14.25
N ARG A 1085 15.88 -21.00 14.91
CA ARG A 1085 17.24 -20.66 14.41
C ARG A 1085 18.07 -21.93 14.22
N ILE A 1086 17.99 -22.87 15.16
CA ILE A 1086 18.71 -24.14 15.08
C ILE A 1086 18.17 -24.97 13.92
N ASN A 1087 16.85 -25.13 13.82
CA ASN A 1087 16.18 -25.81 12.70
C ASN A 1087 16.63 -25.25 11.34
N VAL A 1088 16.65 -23.91 11.22
CA VAL A 1088 17.14 -23.24 10.01
C VAL A 1088 18.60 -23.54 9.73
N ALA A 1089 19.48 -23.56 10.74
CA ALA A 1089 20.90 -23.85 10.54
C ALA A 1089 21.15 -25.30 10.07
N VAL A 1090 20.51 -26.28 10.71
CA VAL A 1090 20.77 -27.70 10.44
C VAL A 1090 20.09 -28.24 9.18
N SER A 1091 19.09 -27.53 8.63
CA SER A 1091 18.34 -27.95 7.43
C SER A 1091 18.86 -27.39 6.09
N ARG A 1092 20.09 -26.86 6.06
CA ARG A 1092 20.70 -26.26 4.85
C ARG A 1092 21.50 -27.24 3.99
N ALA A 1093 22.07 -28.26 4.61
CA ALA A 1093 22.93 -29.23 3.94
C ALA A 1093 22.14 -30.22 3.06
N ARG A 1094 22.72 -30.61 1.93
CA ARG A 1094 22.23 -31.71 1.10
C ARG A 1094 22.84 -33.04 1.51
N PHE A 1095 24.16 -33.10 1.67
CA PHE A 1095 24.92 -34.34 1.81
C PHE A 1095 25.64 -34.49 3.15
N GLY A 1096 26.06 -33.40 3.78
CA GLY A 1096 26.80 -33.47 5.04
C GLY A 1096 26.52 -32.30 5.98
N LEU A 1097 26.29 -32.60 7.25
CA LEU A 1097 26.12 -31.62 8.32
C LEU A 1097 27.18 -31.85 9.39
N THR A 1098 28.00 -30.84 9.66
CA THR A 1098 28.94 -30.84 10.79
C THR A 1098 28.52 -29.78 11.80
N ILE A 1099 28.31 -30.15 13.05
CA ILE A 1099 28.07 -29.22 14.16
C ILE A 1099 29.33 -29.16 15.01
N VAL A 1100 29.78 -27.96 15.38
CA VAL A 1100 30.97 -27.76 16.21
C VAL A 1100 30.57 -26.99 17.45
N GLY A 1101 30.80 -27.56 18.63
CA GLY A 1101 30.40 -26.95 19.90
C GLY A 1101 30.53 -27.88 21.09
N ASP A 1102 30.33 -27.33 22.28
CA ASP A 1102 30.42 -28.04 23.57
C ASP A 1102 29.16 -28.90 23.77
N ALA A 1103 29.27 -30.21 23.53
CA ALA A 1103 28.13 -31.13 23.56
C ALA A 1103 27.60 -31.33 24.97
N GLU A 1104 28.47 -31.44 25.98
CA GLU A 1104 28.08 -31.56 27.40
C GLU A 1104 27.29 -30.31 27.87
N PHE A 1105 27.76 -29.12 27.49
CA PHE A 1105 27.03 -27.87 27.71
C PHE A 1105 25.66 -27.87 27.03
N CYS A 1106 25.58 -28.31 25.77
CA CYS A 1106 24.32 -28.34 25.02
C CYS A 1106 23.32 -29.38 25.55
N GLN A 1107 23.79 -30.52 26.08
CA GLN A 1107 22.95 -31.51 26.73
C GLN A 1107 22.37 -31.00 28.06
N SER A 1108 23.17 -30.20 28.79
CA SER A 1108 22.80 -29.64 30.08
C SER A 1108 21.92 -28.39 29.97
N ALA A 1109 22.04 -27.64 28.87
CA ALA A 1109 21.22 -26.47 28.59
C ALA A 1109 19.83 -26.86 28.07
N ASN A 1110 18.78 -26.16 28.53
CA ASN A 1110 17.44 -26.34 27.98
C ASN A 1110 17.32 -25.69 26.59
N GLY A 1111 16.86 -26.46 25.59
CA GLY A 1111 16.60 -25.99 24.23
C GLY A 1111 16.75 -27.10 23.19
N ALA A 1112 16.51 -26.79 21.91
CA ALA A 1112 16.48 -27.81 20.85
C ALA A 1112 17.84 -28.45 20.54
N LEU A 1113 18.98 -27.81 20.89
CA LEU A 1113 20.30 -28.44 20.74
C LEU A 1113 20.45 -29.68 21.62
N ARG A 1114 19.78 -29.73 22.77
CA ARG A 1114 19.75 -30.93 23.62
C ARG A 1114 19.15 -32.11 22.88
N ASP A 1115 18.03 -31.88 22.20
CA ASP A 1115 17.30 -32.92 21.47
C ASP A 1115 18.10 -33.35 20.22
N VAL A 1116 18.77 -32.41 19.55
CA VAL A 1116 19.71 -32.72 18.45
C VAL A 1116 20.88 -33.58 18.93
N VAL A 1117 21.57 -33.21 20.01
CA VAL A 1117 22.70 -34.01 20.54
C VAL A 1117 22.23 -35.40 20.97
N ARG A 1118 21.06 -35.49 21.63
CA ARG A 1118 20.47 -36.77 22.02
C ARG A 1118 20.19 -37.65 20.81
N TYR A 1119 19.53 -37.09 19.79
CA TYR A 1119 19.24 -37.81 18.55
C TYR A 1119 20.51 -38.37 17.90
N ILE A 1120 21.55 -37.55 17.77
CA ILE A 1120 22.84 -37.96 17.18
C ILE A 1120 23.45 -39.14 17.98
N GLY A 1121 23.39 -39.10 19.31
CA GLY A 1121 23.88 -40.18 20.17
C GLY A 1121 23.06 -41.48 20.10
N GLU A 1122 21.76 -41.39 19.81
CA GLU A 1122 20.85 -42.54 19.70
C GLU A 1122 20.90 -43.24 18.33
N HIS A 1123 21.52 -42.61 17.31
CA HIS A 1123 21.51 -43.09 15.92
C HIS A 1123 22.94 -43.28 15.34
N PRO A 1124 23.78 -44.17 15.91
CA PRO A 1124 25.20 -44.33 15.54
C PRO A 1124 25.44 -44.86 14.12
N ASP A 1125 24.43 -45.45 13.47
CA ASP A 1125 24.52 -45.92 12.10
C ASP A 1125 24.67 -44.75 11.11
N ASP A 1126 23.96 -43.65 11.39
CA ASP A 1126 23.83 -42.49 10.50
C ASP A 1126 24.51 -41.22 11.05
N CYS A 1127 24.79 -41.18 12.36
CA CYS A 1127 25.26 -40.01 13.09
C CYS A 1127 26.49 -40.34 13.97
N ASP A 1128 27.31 -39.33 14.30
CA ASP A 1128 28.46 -39.51 15.20
C ASP A 1128 28.75 -38.26 16.06
N VAL A 1129 29.24 -38.48 17.28
CA VAL A 1129 29.77 -37.44 18.18
C VAL A 1129 31.25 -37.73 18.46
N GLN A 1130 32.13 -36.90 17.91
CA GLN A 1130 33.58 -37.05 18.04
C GLN A 1130 34.14 -35.99 18.97
N ALA A 1131 34.78 -36.41 20.06
CA ALA A 1131 35.48 -35.51 20.95
C ALA A 1131 36.74 -34.95 20.26
N VAL A 1132 36.89 -33.63 20.30
CA VAL A 1132 38.10 -32.95 19.81
C VAL A 1132 39.13 -32.92 20.94
N GLU A 1133 40.30 -33.49 20.69
CA GLU A 1133 41.42 -33.46 21.63
C GLU A 1133 42.32 -32.25 21.37
N ASN A 1134 43.02 -31.76 22.41
CA ASN A 1134 44.04 -30.73 22.23
C ASN A 1134 45.15 -31.28 21.33
N ALA A 1135 45.36 -30.64 20.19
CA ALA A 1135 46.49 -30.94 19.30
C ALA A 1135 47.81 -30.43 19.88
#